data_AF-A0A972BR03-F1
#
_entry.id   AF-A0A972BR03-F1
#
_cell.length_a   1.000
_cell.length_b   1.000
_cell.length_c   1.000
_cell.angle_alpha   90.00
_cell.angle_beta   90.00
_cell.angle_gamma   90.00
#
_symmetry.space_group_name_H-M   'P 1'
#
loop_
_entity.id
_entity.type
_entity.pdbx_description
1 polymer ?
#
loop_
_entity_poly.entity_id
_entity_poly.type
_entity_poly.pdbx_seq_one_letter_code
_entity_poly.pdbx_strand_id
1 'polypeptide(L)'
;MKQKIKRAVGICLILTLLSSMLSVMSINVSADNATTPPYIVTTGFNMQALTPGAILNASVSVTNNSESIIPTIAIAALYDSSNKMINAAYNSKSIDMGKSETLTTGFRLPDDITGCVAKVFVWDGTSLTDTNMMPLSNTVSIDEAGIHNDILPLPITPKLTNAQFNGLTIIQVQSDVDLTGIGTDEVQIVLPDQSTLPQGKILSVDFNKDTKTLRVKIDSSAFARITSDGTTISTKAFGPYAASSAVVVQKVGEPAENGKIPSHTNWTDMGHFTNYNRFTSPQPNRDIYGNPISNPNGTKVPVKKTMNMLVLFVEFPDAKNSASTGSFNGVSFSSGMKAYMDYLEGARQWYANSSYGQLELNLVSPQYENNLGWIQMSKNSSDYTDSSGYFSTASLHISYIREACQYAFDHWGIRADEYDALTIIPAKSQRGIANGPAYIRSGTNNTHAYMDNGVPRYIKTASTAGADLYSWGYRWLIHETGHNLGLPDLYGWELPNSMFWIGGWGIMGNIGGQSTEHFAWEKWKFGWIRDDQVDAVTQRGQTTHYLSPVETPGGTKMVVIPVSSSMAYVAEFRTKQGNNAERATDWGVLIYRVDSSVSYSYGPVTADNVPKACAQVISNFWFKQGYTAPPFRPINSSTSGYDSGCCFQPGDSFTDEQYGITIHVDDISNYNAYSTNGLYTANDVAIVTVTRN
;
A
#
# COMPACT_ATOMS: atom_id res chain seq x y z
N MET A 1 -55.61 -3.85 -68.86
CA MET A 1 -57.01 -3.34 -68.94
C MET A 1 -57.12 -2.07 -68.08
N LYS A 2 -58.08 -1.16 -68.38
CA LYS A 2 -58.59 -0.01 -67.56
C LYS A 2 -57.54 0.83 -66.76
N GLN A 3 -57.20 2.08 -67.12
CA GLN A 3 -57.99 3.35 -67.11
C GLN A 3 -58.47 3.79 -65.70
N LYS A 4 -58.50 5.08 -65.29
CA LYS A 4 -58.05 6.37 -65.89
C LYS A 4 -58.07 7.53 -64.85
N ILE A 5 -57.13 8.48 -64.98
CA ILE A 5 -57.26 9.96 -64.96
C ILE A 5 -58.51 10.61 -64.30
N LYS A 6 -58.33 11.57 -63.35
CA LYS A 6 -58.77 12.99 -63.47
C LYS A 6 -58.41 13.93 -62.29
N ARG A 7 -58.20 15.22 -62.62
CA ARG A 7 -58.27 16.41 -61.75
C ARG A 7 -59.65 17.09 -61.91
N ALA A 8 -60.14 17.83 -60.90
CA ALA A 8 -60.90 19.11 -60.98
C ALA A 8 -61.50 19.45 -59.59
N VAL A 9 -61.08 20.53 -58.91
CA VAL A 9 -61.66 21.90 -58.93
C VAL A 9 -62.99 22.05 -58.16
N GLY A 10 -63.00 22.92 -57.16
CA GLY A 10 -64.16 23.49 -56.48
C GLY A 10 -63.73 24.68 -55.61
N ILE A 11 -64.19 25.90 -55.94
CA ILE A 11 -63.76 27.16 -55.31
C ILE A 11 -64.98 27.97 -54.88
N CYS A 12 -65.00 28.41 -53.62
CA CYS A 12 -65.60 29.67 -53.15
C CYS A 12 -64.84 30.07 -51.86
N LEU A 13 -64.21 31.24 -51.67
CA LEU A 13 -64.69 32.64 -51.75
C LEU A 13 -65.89 32.91 -50.80
N ILE A 14 -65.86 33.86 -49.85
CA ILE A 14 -64.80 34.79 -49.37
C ILE A 14 -64.81 34.78 -47.80
N LEU A 15 -64.30 35.69 -46.95
CA LEU A 15 -63.88 37.11 -47.01
C LEU A 15 -62.64 37.37 -46.10
N THR A 16 -62.37 38.63 -45.76
CA THR A 16 -61.14 39.14 -45.12
C THR A 16 -61.37 39.87 -43.78
N LEU A 17 -60.35 39.88 -42.91
CA LEU A 17 -59.72 41.13 -42.43
C LEU A 17 -58.31 40.87 -41.86
N LEU A 18 -57.48 41.91 -41.75
CA LEU A 18 -56.02 41.81 -41.51
C LEU A 18 -55.61 42.26 -40.10
N SER A 19 -54.56 41.63 -39.55
CA SER A 19 -53.58 42.30 -38.68
C SER A 19 -52.22 41.58 -38.70
N SER A 20 -51.19 42.26 -39.24
CA SER A 20 -49.75 42.04 -39.06
C SER A 20 -49.22 40.61 -38.79
N MET A 21 -48.48 40.04 -39.75
CA MET A 21 -47.47 39.02 -39.46
C MET A 21 -46.34 39.65 -38.63
N LEU A 22 -46.03 39.08 -37.46
CA LEU A 22 -44.67 39.15 -36.92
C LEU A 22 -43.92 37.91 -37.42
N SER A 23 -42.86 38.13 -38.20
CA SER A 23 -41.93 37.06 -38.57
C SER A 23 -41.03 36.73 -37.39
N VAL A 24 -41.38 35.71 -36.61
CA VAL A 24 -40.47 35.12 -35.61
C VAL A 24 -39.38 34.36 -36.37
N MET A 25 -38.22 34.99 -36.55
CA MET A 25 -37.07 34.32 -37.15
C MET A 25 -36.53 33.29 -36.16
N SER A 26 -36.71 32.02 -36.48
CA SER A 26 -36.31 30.90 -35.64
C SER A 26 -34.89 30.48 -36.03
N ILE A 27 -33.92 30.63 -35.14
CA ILE A 27 -32.54 30.23 -35.42
C ILE A 27 -32.29 28.86 -34.78
N ASN A 28 -32.10 27.85 -35.64
CA ASN A 28 -31.65 26.54 -35.21
C ASN A 28 -30.15 26.60 -34.92
N VAL A 29 -29.76 26.34 -33.67
CA VAL A 29 -28.35 26.33 -33.26
C VAL A 29 -27.96 24.92 -32.84
N SER A 30 -27.18 24.25 -33.69
CA SER A 30 -26.55 22.96 -33.41
C SER A 30 -25.06 23.17 -33.13
N ALA A 31 -24.54 22.53 -32.08
CA ALA A 31 -23.11 22.27 -31.99
C ALA A 31 -22.70 21.31 -33.11
N ASP A 32 -21.49 21.47 -33.66
CA ASP A 32 -20.97 20.62 -34.73
C ASP A 32 -19.83 19.72 -34.23
N ASN A 33 -19.70 18.56 -34.88
CA ASN A 33 -18.75 17.46 -34.67
C ASN A 33 -18.90 16.61 -33.40
N ALA A 34 -19.39 15.38 -33.64
CA ALA A 34 -19.31 14.15 -32.83
C ALA A 34 -20.15 14.09 -31.53
N THR A 35 -20.94 13.00 -31.44
CA THR A 35 -22.03 12.76 -30.47
C THR A 35 -23.20 13.74 -30.57
N THR A 36 -24.41 13.26 -30.30
CA THR A 36 -25.61 14.11 -30.27
C THR A 36 -25.51 15.02 -29.05
N PRO A 37 -25.56 16.36 -29.18
CA PRO A 37 -25.43 17.23 -28.02
C PRO A 37 -26.58 16.94 -27.04
N PRO A 38 -26.31 16.97 -25.71
CA PRO A 38 -27.31 16.67 -24.68
C PRO A 38 -28.50 17.63 -24.71
N TYR A 39 -28.35 18.77 -25.37
CA TYR A 39 -29.44 19.68 -25.69
C TYR A 39 -29.43 20.09 -27.16
N ILE A 40 -30.63 20.24 -27.74
CA ILE A 40 -30.86 21.08 -28.91
C ILE A 40 -31.61 22.31 -28.43
N VAL A 41 -31.06 23.50 -28.71
CA VAL A 41 -31.66 24.78 -28.31
C VAL A 41 -31.96 25.62 -29.55
N THR A 42 -33.22 26.05 -29.66
CA THR A 42 -33.70 26.97 -30.70
C THR A 42 -34.19 28.24 -30.01
N THR A 43 -33.50 29.36 -30.24
CA THR A 43 -33.88 30.67 -29.72
C THR A 43 -34.54 31.50 -30.82
N GLY A 44 -35.59 32.23 -30.46
CA GLY A 44 -36.23 33.23 -31.31
C GLY A 44 -36.67 34.44 -30.49
N PHE A 45 -36.54 35.63 -31.07
CA PHE A 45 -36.98 36.89 -30.47
C PHE A 45 -38.30 37.37 -31.07
N ASN A 46 -39.06 38.16 -30.31
CA ASN A 46 -40.26 38.86 -30.80
C ASN A 46 -39.96 40.12 -31.64
N MET A 47 -38.68 40.45 -31.86
CA MET A 47 -38.22 41.59 -32.67
C MET A 47 -36.93 41.21 -33.42
N GLN A 48 -36.63 41.92 -34.51
CA GLN A 48 -35.48 41.64 -35.39
C GLN A 48 -34.23 42.47 -35.03
N ALA A 49 -34.41 43.57 -34.31
CA ALA A 49 -33.39 44.39 -33.67
C ALA A 49 -34.03 45.03 -32.41
N LEU A 50 -33.22 45.50 -31.47
CA LEU A 50 -33.70 46.17 -30.26
C LEU A 50 -34.50 47.44 -30.61
N THR A 51 -35.56 47.70 -29.86
CA THR A 51 -36.45 48.86 -30.07
C THR A 51 -36.65 49.62 -28.75
N PRO A 52 -36.40 50.94 -28.68
CA PRO A 52 -36.52 51.72 -27.44
C PRO A 52 -37.88 51.56 -26.76
N GLY A 53 -37.86 51.36 -25.43
CA GLY A 53 -39.05 51.27 -24.60
C GLY A 53 -39.97 50.04 -24.86
N ALA A 54 -39.63 49.16 -25.80
CA ALA A 54 -40.42 47.98 -26.16
C ALA A 54 -40.21 46.81 -25.18
N ILE A 55 -41.04 45.77 -25.25
CA ILE A 55 -40.83 44.52 -24.49
C ILE A 55 -40.09 43.51 -25.36
N LEU A 56 -38.87 43.16 -24.96
CA LEU A 56 -38.12 42.06 -25.54
C LEU A 56 -38.58 40.74 -24.89
N ASN A 57 -39.03 39.79 -25.71
CA ASN A 57 -39.32 38.42 -25.30
C ASN A 57 -38.44 37.47 -26.09
N ALA A 58 -37.68 36.65 -25.38
CA ALA A 58 -36.98 35.50 -25.90
C ALA A 58 -37.84 34.25 -25.70
N SER A 59 -38.07 33.52 -26.79
CA SER A 59 -38.64 32.17 -26.78
C SER A 59 -37.51 31.18 -27.00
N VAL A 60 -37.26 30.35 -26.01
CA VAL A 60 -36.16 29.38 -25.97
C VAL A 60 -36.75 27.98 -25.92
N SER A 61 -36.70 27.26 -27.03
CA SER A 61 -37.10 25.85 -27.05
C SER A 61 -35.88 24.98 -26.79
N VAL A 62 -35.96 24.12 -25.77
CA VAL A 62 -34.89 23.21 -25.35
C VAL A 62 -35.39 21.78 -25.49
N THR A 63 -34.60 20.92 -26.13
CA THR A 63 -34.85 19.47 -26.21
C THR A 63 -33.77 18.73 -25.44
N ASN A 64 -34.14 17.94 -24.43
CA ASN A 64 -33.20 17.14 -23.64
C ASN A 64 -32.94 15.78 -24.33
N ASN A 65 -31.71 15.58 -24.80
CA ASN A 65 -31.21 14.33 -25.39
C ASN A 65 -30.31 13.53 -24.44
N SER A 66 -30.12 13.99 -23.19
CA SER A 66 -29.28 13.30 -22.20
C SER A 66 -29.99 12.10 -21.56
N GLU A 67 -29.21 11.24 -20.89
CA GLU A 67 -29.69 10.05 -20.17
C GLU A 67 -30.29 10.36 -18.78
N SER A 68 -30.64 11.62 -18.50
CA SER A 68 -31.18 12.03 -17.19
C SER A 68 -32.20 13.17 -17.30
N ILE A 69 -33.04 13.32 -16.28
CA ILE A 69 -33.91 14.50 -16.12
C ILE A 69 -33.05 15.60 -15.49
N ILE A 70 -32.95 16.76 -16.15
CA ILE A 70 -32.12 17.87 -15.70
C ILE A 70 -32.99 19.13 -15.54
N PRO A 71 -32.85 19.91 -14.44
CA PRO A 71 -33.43 21.23 -14.33
C PRO A 71 -32.71 22.22 -15.24
N THR A 72 -33.46 22.95 -16.06
CA THR A 72 -32.93 23.87 -17.06
C THR A 72 -33.49 25.27 -16.83
N ILE A 73 -32.63 26.29 -16.91
CA ILE A 73 -32.99 27.70 -16.82
C ILE A 73 -32.65 28.44 -18.11
N ALA A 74 -33.64 29.08 -18.71
CA ALA A 74 -33.46 29.99 -19.84
C ALA A 74 -33.37 31.43 -19.32
N ILE A 75 -32.26 32.10 -19.64
CA ILE A 75 -31.92 33.43 -19.14
C ILE A 75 -31.86 34.38 -20.33
N ALA A 76 -32.53 35.53 -20.21
CA ALA A 76 -32.34 36.69 -21.08
C ALA A 76 -31.76 37.83 -20.24
N ALA A 77 -30.68 38.47 -20.70
CA ALA A 77 -30.03 39.57 -20.00
C ALA A 77 -29.63 40.69 -20.97
N LEU A 78 -29.84 41.94 -20.55
CA LEU A 78 -29.44 43.16 -21.25
C LEU A 78 -28.12 43.66 -20.69
N TYR A 79 -27.19 44.01 -21.57
CA TYR A 79 -25.88 44.55 -21.26
C TYR A 79 -25.73 45.95 -21.85
N ASP A 80 -25.04 46.84 -21.15
CA ASP A 80 -24.62 48.15 -21.68
C ASP A 80 -23.37 48.05 -22.58
N SER A 81 -22.96 49.18 -23.15
CA SER A 81 -21.79 49.29 -24.02
C SER A 81 -20.44 49.02 -23.32
N SER A 82 -20.42 48.89 -21.99
CA SER A 82 -19.28 48.40 -21.21
C SER A 82 -19.36 46.89 -20.91
N ASN A 83 -20.30 46.18 -21.56
CA ASN A 83 -20.63 44.77 -21.32
C ASN A 83 -21.00 44.46 -19.86
N LYS A 84 -21.52 45.44 -19.12
CA LYS A 84 -22.09 45.25 -17.78
C LYS A 84 -23.58 44.93 -17.90
N MET A 85 -24.05 43.92 -17.17
CA MET A 85 -25.47 43.58 -17.12
C MET A 85 -26.27 44.70 -16.44
N ILE A 86 -27.34 45.16 -17.09
CA ILE A 86 -28.23 46.25 -16.62
C ILE A 86 -29.68 45.79 -16.42
N ASN A 87 -30.10 44.67 -17.01
CA ASN A 87 -31.40 44.05 -16.76
C ASN A 87 -31.32 42.53 -17.02
N ALA A 88 -32.15 41.72 -16.37
CA ALA A 88 -32.26 40.29 -16.65
C ALA A 88 -33.62 39.72 -16.24
N ALA A 89 -34.06 38.69 -16.96
CA ALA A 89 -35.22 37.87 -16.64
C ALA A 89 -34.93 36.40 -16.97
N TYR A 90 -35.46 35.48 -16.17
CA TYR A 90 -35.27 34.04 -16.37
C TYR A 90 -36.56 33.25 -16.15
N ASN A 91 -36.60 32.05 -16.72
CA ASN A 91 -37.67 31.08 -16.55
C ASN A 91 -37.06 29.67 -16.56
N SER A 92 -37.53 28.76 -15.71
CA SER A 92 -36.90 27.45 -15.49
C SER A 92 -37.91 26.31 -15.42
N LYS A 93 -37.48 25.12 -15.86
CA LYS A 93 -38.29 23.90 -15.86
C LYS A 93 -37.38 22.65 -15.96
N SER A 94 -37.78 21.56 -15.32
CA SER A 94 -37.17 20.24 -15.54
C SER A 94 -37.67 19.64 -16.86
N ILE A 95 -36.76 19.14 -17.68
CA ILE A 95 -37.10 18.59 -19.01
C ILE A 95 -36.81 17.09 -18.99
N ASP A 96 -37.86 16.28 -19.19
CA ASP A 96 -37.75 14.83 -19.26
C ASP A 96 -36.89 14.37 -20.45
N MET A 97 -36.26 13.21 -20.32
CA MET A 97 -35.45 12.58 -21.37
C MET A 97 -36.25 12.43 -22.68
N GLY A 98 -35.69 12.91 -23.79
CA GLY A 98 -36.32 12.89 -25.10
C GLY A 98 -37.53 13.81 -25.27
N LYS A 99 -37.71 14.82 -24.40
CA LYS A 99 -38.76 15.85 -24.53
C LYS A 99 -38.20 17.19 -24.96
N SER A 100 -39.06 17.95 -25.64
CA SER A 100 -38.87 19.36 -25.98
C SER A 100 -39.82 20.21 -25.14
N GLU A 101 -39.30 21.29 -24.57
CA GLU A 101 -40.05 22.27 -23.79
C GLU A 101 -39.72 23.68 -24.30
N THR A 102 -40.65 24.62 -24.19
CA THR A 102 -40.43 26.01 -24.61
C THR A 102 -40.59 26.95 -23.43
N LEU A 103 -39.50 27.63 -23.09
CA LEU A 103 -39.42 28.63 -22.04
C LEU A 103 -39.51 30.02 -22.67
N THR A 104 -40.38 30.87 -22.14
CA THR A 104 -40.44 32.29 -22.52
C THR A 104 -39.96 33.15 -21.36
N THR A 105 -39.04 34.07 -21.64
CA THR A 105 -38.51 35.03 -20.68
C THR A 105 -38.29 36.38 -21.38
N GLY A 106 -38.37 37.49 -20.65
CA GLY A 106 -38.36 38.81 -21.27
C GLY A 106 -38.46 39.97 -20.27
N PHE A 107 -38.14 41.16 -20.76
CA PHE A 107 -38.16 42.40 -19.99
C PHE A 107 -38.45 43.59 -20.89
N ARG A 108 -38.82 44.73 -20.28
CA ARG A 108 -38.94 46.00 -21.01
C ARG A 108 -37.55 46.61 -21.22
N LEU A 109 -37.27 47.02 -22.44
CA LEU A 109 -36.07 47.75 -22.83
C LEU A 109 -36.15 49.20 -22.30
N PRO A 110 -34.99 49.82 -21.96
CA PRO A 110 -34.93 51.25 -21.65
C PRO A 110 -35.30 52.12 -22.86
N ASP A 111 -35.57 53.40 -22.62
CA ASP A 111 -35.88 54.39 -23.67
C ASP A 111 -34.61 54.90 -24.39
N ASP A 112 -33.43 54.68 -23.81
CA ASP A 112 -32.12 54.75 -24.48
C ASP A 112 -31.50 53.35 -24.50
N ILE A 113 -31.20 52.84 -25.69
CA ILE A 113 -30.60 51.52 -25.93
C ILE A 113 -29.21 51.62 -26.59
N THR A 114 -28.61 52.82 -26.66
CA THR A 114 -27.41 53.10 -27.45
C THR A 114 -26.25 52.16 -27.08
N GLY A 115 -25.85 51.30 -28.01
CA GLY A 115 -24.80 50.30 -27.80
C GLY A 115 -25.14 49.20 -26.78
N CYS A 116 -26.42 48.99 -26.46
CA CYS A 116 -26.86 47.89 -25.62
C CYS A 116 -27.00 46.59 -26.43
N VAL A 117 -26.71 45.45 -25.79
CA VAL A 117 -26.84 44.11 -26.38
C VAL A 117 -27.63 43.24 -25.42
N ALA A 118 -28.72 42.63 -25.89
CA ALA A 118 -29.38 41.57 -25.15
C ALA A 118 -28.81 40.20 -25.55
N LYS A 119 -28.62 39.31 -24.58
CA LYS A 119 -28.06 37.96 -24.77
C LYS A 119 -28.99 36.92 -24.15
N VAL A 120 -29.12 35.78 -24.80
CA VAL A 120 -29.95 34.65 -24.35
C VAL A 120 -29.12 33.38 -24.33
N PHE A 121 -29.14 32.71 -23.19
CA PHE A 121 -28.38 31.48 -22.93
C PHE A 121 -29.16 30.53 -22.01
N VAL A 122 -28.83 29.24 -22.11
CA VAL A 122 -29.45 28.17 -21.33
C VAL A 122 -28.41 27.59 -20.39
N TRP A 123 -28.72 27.59 -19.09
CA TRP A 123 -27.86 27.04 -18.03
C TRP A 123 -28.57 25.89 -17.30
N ASP A 124 -27.83 25.20 -16.43
CA ASP A 124 -28.36 24.22 -15.49
C ASP A 124 -28.99 24.86 -14.25
N GLY A 125 -29.80 24.10 -13.52
CA GLY A 125 -30.42 24.53 -12.27
C GLY A 125 -31.83 25.10 -12.43
N THR A 126 -32.38 25.58 -11.32
CA THR A 126 -33.76 26.10 -11.22
C THR A 126 -33.83 27.61 -11.01
N SER A 127 -32.70 28.25 -10.67
CA SER A 127 -32.56 29.66 -10.31
C SER A 127 -31.19 30.20 -10.79
N LEU A 128 -30.90 31.48 -10.48
CA LEU A 128 -29.57 32.06 -10.67
C LEU A 128 -28.59 31.75 -9.51
N THR A 129 -28.99 30.92 -8.54
CA THR A 129 -28.24 30.63 -7.30
C THR A 129 -27.86 29.16 -7.10
N ASP A 130 -28.38 28.25 -7.93
CA ASP A 130 -28.09 26.80 -7.94
C ASP A 130 -27.49 26.31 -9.27
N THR A 131 -27.16 27.24 -10.18
CA THR A 131 -26.48 26.99 -11.46
C THR A 131 -24.96 26.90 -11.28
N ASN A 132 -24.30 26.08 -12.11
CA ASN A 132 -22.84 26.02 -12.19
C ASN A 132 -22.22 27.14 -13.05
N MET A 133 -22.99 28.15 -13.48
CA MET A 133 -22.55 29.28 -14.31
C MET A 133 -22.00 28.87 -15.70
N MET A 134 -22.25 27.62 -16.13
CA MET A 134 -21.73 27.03 -17.36
C MET A 134 -22.84 26.89 -18.42
N PRO A 135 -22.63 27.34 -19.66
CA PRO A 135 -23.66 27.28 -20.70
C PRO A 135 -23.89 25.86 -21.24
N LEU A 136 -25.17 25.47 -21.27
CA LEU A 136 -25.68 24.25 -21.92
C LEU A 136 -25.98 24.46 -23.42
N SER A 137 -25.78 25.67 -23.94
CA SER A 137 -25.95 26.03 -25.35
C SER A 137 -25.02 27.17 -25.75
N ASN A 138 -24.80 27.34 -27.05
CA ASN A 138 -24.34 28.62 -27.61
C ASN A 138 -25.26 29.78 -27.14
N THR A 139 -24.74 31.01 -27.16
CA THR A 139 -25.53 32.22 -26.89
C THR A 139 -26.15 32.73 -28.20
N VAL A 140 -27.35 33.28 -28.13
CA VAL A 140 -27.90 34.11 -29.22
C VAL A 140 -28.13 35.52 -28.68
N SER A 141 -27.68 36.53 -29.42
CA SER A 141 -27.72 37.93 -29.00
C SER A 141 -28.48 38.81 -30.00
N ILE A 142 -28.90 39.99 -29.55
CA ILE A 142 -29.64 40.96 -30.36
C ILE A 142 -29.30 42.39 -29.90
N ASP A 143 -29.02 43.26 -30.86
CA ASP A 143 -28.64 44.66 -30.66
C ASP A 143 -29.46 45.60 -31.57
N GLU A 144 -29.03 46.85 -31.73
CA GLU A 144 -29.65 47.84 -32.62
C GLU A 144 -29.51 47.51 -34.12
N ALA A 145 -28.59 46.62 -34.50
CA ALA A 145 -28.29 46.26 -35.89
C ALA A 145 -28.94 44.93 -36.33
N GLY A 146 -29.12 43.96 -35.41
CA GLY A 146 -29.79 42.70 -35.71
C GLY A 146 -29.66 41.63 -34.64
N ILE A 147 -29.93 40.38 -35.03
CA ILE A 147 -29.72 39.17 -34.24
C ILE A 147 -28.38 38.53 -34.65
N HIS A 148 -27.56 38.14 -33.68
CA HIS A 148 -26.24 37.55 -33.88
C HIS A 148 -26.12 36.19 -33.15
N ASN A 149 -25.26 35.30 -33.68
CA ASN A 149 -25.01 33.97 -33.11
C ASN A 149 -23.64 33.94 -32.41
N ASP A 150 -23.64 34.03 -31.08
CA ASP A 150 -22.44 33.99 -30.24
C ASP A 150 -22.12 32.54 -29.85
N ILE A 151 -21.27 31.88 -30.65
CA ILE A 151 -20.81 30.50 -30.39
C ILE A 151 -19.86 30.49 -29.19
N LEU A 152 -20.44 30.38 -27.99
CA LEU A 152 -19.73 29.91 -26.79
C LEU A 152 -19.67 28.38 -26.84
N PRO A 153 -18.48 27.76 -26.93
CA PRO A 153 -18.37 26.31 -27.03
C PRO A 153 -18.90 25.62 -25.77
N LEU A 154 -19.58 24.48 -25.96
CA LEU A 154 -20.05 23.63 -24.87
C LEU A 154 -18.86 23.12 -24.03
N PRO A 155 -19.06 22.85 -22.72
CA PRO A 155 -18.03 22.28 -21.86
C PRO A 155 -17.53 20.93 -22.40
N ILE A 156 -16.24 20.85 -22.70
CA ILE A 156 -15.62 19.64 -23.20
C ILE A 156 -15.35 18.71 -22.00
N THR A 157 -15.74 17.43 -22.08
CA THR A 157 -15.46 16.46 -21.01
C THR A 157 -14.15 15.72 -21.32
N PRO A 158 -13.08 15.87 -20.54
CA PRO A 158 -11.83 15.16 -20.79
C PRO A 158 -11.98 13.65 -20.58
N LYS A 159 -11.38 12.84 -21.46
CA LYS A 159 -11.27 11.40 -21.28
C LYS A 159 -9.87 11.03 -20.80
N LEU A 160 -9.76 10.72 -19.52
CA LEU A 160 -8.53 10.22 -18.91
C LEU A 160 -8.33 8.72 -19.21
N THR A 161 -7.11 8.35 -19.56
CA THR A 161 -6.69 6.96 -19.87
C THR A 161 -5.26 6.70 -19.40
N ASN A 162 -4.84 5.43 -19.34
CA ASN A 162 -3.47 5.03 -18.99
C ASN A 162 -2.91 5.74 -17.74
N ALA A 163 -3.75 5.91 -16.71
CA ALA A 163 -3.31 6.43 -15.43
C ALA A 163 -2.40 5.40 -14.75
N GLN A 164 -1.16 5.76 -14.48
CA GLN A 164 -0.18 4.85 -13.88
C GLN A 164 0.85 5.59 -13.02
N PHE A 165 1.46 4.90 -12.06
CA PHE A 165 2.59 5.42 -11.30
C PHE A 165 3.85 5.52 -12.17
N ASN A 166 4.47 6.69 -12.18
CA ASN A 166 5.78 6.95 -12.79
C ASN A 166 6.78 7.20 -11.66
N GLY A 167 7.15 6.12 -10.98
CA GLY A 167 7.69 6.15 -9.62
C GLY A 167 6.62 6.48 -8.57
N LEU A 168 7.03 6.52 -7.30
CA LEU A 168 6.09 6.57 -6.17
C LEU A 168 5.20 7.82 -6.19
N THR A 169 5.82 8.99 -6.33
CA THR A 169 5.17 10.28 -6.07
C THR A 169 4.68 10.99 -7.32
N ILE A 170 4.62 10.34 -8.48
CA ILE A 170 4.08 10.93 -9.72
C ILE A 170 3.05 9.97 -10.33
N ILE A 171 1.81 10.42 -10.44
CA ILE A 171 0.79 9.75 -11.24
C ILE A 171 0.84 10.38 -12.64
N GLN A 172 1.03 9.56 -13.66
CA GLN A 172 1.04 9.97 -15.06
C GLN A 172 -0.24 9.47 -15.75
N VAL A 173 -0.95 10.36 -16.43
CA VAL A 173 -2.25 10.09 -17.09
C VAL A 173 -2.23 10.62 -18.51
N GLN A 174 -2.87 9.91 -19.44
CA GLN A 174 -3.09 10.36 -20.81
C GLN A 174 -4.46 11.03 -20.96
N SER A 175 -4.50 12.20 -21.59
CA SER A 175 -5.71 12.95 -21.93
C SER A 175 -5.99 12.89 -23.44
N ASP A 176 -7.25 12.92 -23.85
CA ASP A 176 -7.62 13.15 -25.25
C ASP A 176 -7.62 14.65 -25.62
N VAL A 177 -7.76 15.55 -24.65
CA VAL A 177 -7.83 17.01 -24.81
C VAL A 177 -6.64 17.75 -24.16
N ASP A 178 -6.49 19.04 -24.49
CA ASP A 178 -5.37 19.90 -24.06
C ASP A 178 -5.66 20.55 -22.69
N LEU A 179 -5.19 19.92 -21.61
CA LEU A 179 -5.38 20.38 -20.23
C LEU A 179 -4.41 21.51 -19.81
N THR A 180 -3.82 22.26 -20.75
CA THR A 180 -2.92 23.38 -20.44
C THR A 180 -3.63 24.40 -19.52
N GLY A 181 -3.06 24.66 -18.34
CA GLY A 181 -3.62 25.58 -17.34
C GLY A 181 -4.41 24.90 -16.20
N ILE A 182 -4.50 23.58 -16.18
CA ILE A 182 -4.94 22.82 -15.00
C ILE A 182 -3.96 23.00 -13.83
N GLY A 183 -4.48 23.16 -12.60
CA GLY A 183 -3.70 23.26 -11.38
C GLY A 183 -3.86 22.06 -10.44
N THR A 184 -3.38 22.21 -9.20
CA THR A 184 -3.48 21.21 -8.12
C THR A 184 -4.91 20.99 -7.62
N ASP A 185 -5.72 22.04 -7.70
CA ASP A 185 -7.02 22.13 -7.04
C ASP A 185 -8.12 21.54 -7.92
N GLU A 186 -7.88 21.52 -9.23
CA GLU A 186 -8.67 20.93 -10.30
C GLU A 186 -8.47 19.42 -10.42
N VAL A 187 -7.49 18.83 -9.72
CA VAL A 187 -7.26 17.38 -9.68
C VAL A 187 -7.91 16.77 -8.43
N GLN A 188 -8.44 15.55 -8.57
CA GLN A 188 -8.93 14.74 -7.47
C GLN A 188 -8.40 13.31 -7.57
N ILE A 189 -7.73 12.87 -6.50
CA ILE A 189 -7.29 11.49 -6.30
C ILE A 189 -8.14 10.90 -5.17
N VAL A 190 -8.76 9.75 -5.41
CA VAL A 190 -9.51 8.98 -4.40
C VAL A 190 -8.71 7.75 -4.02
N LEU A 191 -8.59 7.53 -2.72
CA LEU A 191 -7.83 6.44 -2.10
C LEU A 191 -8.69 5.16 -2.00
N PRO A 192 -8.08 3.98 -1.75
CA PRO A 192 -8.81 2.71 -1.69
C PRO A 192 -9.93 2.69 -0.65
N ASP A 193 -9.73 3.38 0.49
CA ASP A 193 -10.70 3.58 1.57
C ASP A 193 -11.85 4.56 1.23
N GLN A 194 -11.94 4.99 -0.03
CA GLN A 194 -12.86 5.99 -0.57
C GLN A 194 -12.67 7.41 -0.03
N SER A 195 -11.61 7.68 0.76
CA SER A 195 -11.26 9.04 1.13
C SER A 195 -10.59 9.79 -0.02
N THR A 196 -10.86 11.08 -0.15
CA THR A 196 -10.16 11.93 -1.12
C THR A 196 -8.82 12.37 -0.55
N LEU A 197 -7.75 12.27 -1.35
CA LEU A 197 -6.42 12.77 -0.99
C LEU A 197 -6.51 14.28 -0.67
N PRO A 198 -6.05 14.74 0.51
CA PRO A 198 -6.11 16.16 0.86
C PRO A 198 -5.36 17.03 -0.16
N GLN A 199 -5.96 18.17 -0.53
CA GLN A 199 -5.46 19.06 -1.58
C GLN A 199 -3.98 19.46 -1.39
N GLY A 200 -3.57 19.79 -0.16
CA GLY A 200 -2.17 20.08 0.21
C GLY A 200 -1.21 18.87 0.20
N LYS A 201 -1.63 17.71 -0.34
CA LYS A 201 -0.79 16.53 -0.64
C LYS A 201 -0.63 16.29 -2.14
N ILE A 202 -1.27 17.10 -2.99
CA ILE A 202 -0.91 17.26 -4.41
C ILE A 202 0.08 18.43 -4.48
N LEU A 203 1.31 18.16 -4.93
CA LEU A 203 2.45 19.09 -4.87
C LEU A 203 2.70 19.84 -6.18
N SER A 204 2.42 19.23 -7.33
CA SER A 204 2.40 19.89 -8.64
C SER A 204 1.49 19.16 -9.60
N VAL A 205 1.04 19.87 -10.63
CA VAL A 205 0.34 19.31 -11.78
C VAL A 205 0.96 19.92 -13.03
N ASP A 206 1.45 19.07 -13.93
CA ASP A 206 2.27 19.43 -15.07
C ASP A 206 1.72 18.74 -16.33
N PHE A 207 1.12 19.51 -17.25
CA PHE A 207 0.57 18.97 -18.51
C PHE A 207 1.53 19.18 -19.68
N ASN A 208 2.00 18.09 -20.30
CA ASN A 208 2.77 18.13 -21.54
C ASN A 208 1.84 17.98 -22.75
N LYS A 209 1.65 19.08 -23.48
CA LYS A 209 0.75 19.19 -24.63
C LYS A 209 1.10 18.26 -25.80
N ASP A 210 2.40 18.12 -26.13
CA ASP A 210 2.86 17.34 -27.30
C ASP A 210 2.60 15.83 -27.12
N THR A 211 2.72 15.34 -25.88
CA THR A 211 2.47 13.94 -25.50
C THR A 211 1.10 13.71 -24.86
N LYS A 212 0.25 14.75 -24.80
CA LYS A 212 -1.04 14.85 -24.06
C LYS A 212 -1.02 14.28 -22.63
N THR A 213 0.15 14.32 -22.01
CA THR A 213 0.42 13.63 -20.74
C THR A 213 0.30 14.59 -19.57
N LEU A 214 -0.65 14.31 -18.68
CA LEU A 214 -0.76 14.94 -17.37
C LEU A 214 0.14 14.21 -16.37
N ARG A 215 0.98 14.95 -15.63
CA ARG A 215 1.73 14.44 -14.47
C ARG A 215 1.23 15.13 -13.22
N VAL A 216 0.93 14.35 -12.19
CA VAL A 216 0.42 14.82 -10.91
C VAL A 216 1.39 14.36 -9.83
N LYS A 217 2.16 15.29 -9.28
CA LYS A 217 3.10 15.02 -8.20
C LYS A 217 2.37 15.05 -6.86
N ILE A 218 2.67 14.10 -5.99
CA ILE A 218 2.09 13.97 -4.65
C ILE A 218 3.18 13.94 -3.56
N ASP A 219 2.76 14.16 -2.32
CA ASP A 219 3.61 14.10 -1.12
C ASP A 219 3.92 12.64 -0.74
N SER A 220 5.19 12.30 -0.49
CA SER A 220 5.61 10.94 -0.13
C SER A 220 5.04 10.45 1.21
N SER A 221 4.69 11.36 2.13
CA SER A 221 3.97 11.00 3.36
C SER A 221 2.50 10.61 3.12
N ALA A 222 1.93 10.99 1.97
CA ALA A 222 0.63 10.46 1.54
C ALA A 222 0.78 9.14 0.77
N PHE A 223 1.89 8.95 0.03
CA PHE A 223 2.13 7.75 -0.78
C PHE A 223 2.01 6.43 0.00
N ALA A 224 2.29 6.44 1.31
CA ALA A 224 2.07 5.28 2.17
C ALA A 224 0.66 4.64 2.00
N ARG A 225 -0.38 5.47 1.76
CA ARG A 225 -1.80 5.10 1.66
C ARG A 225 -2.28 4.74 0.25
N ILE A 226 -1.43 4.83 -0.77
CA ILE A 226 -1.87 4.76 -2.17
C ILE A 226 -1.38 3.46 -2.78
N THR A 227 -2.32 2.63 -3.24
CA THR A 227 -2.06 1.25 -3.70
C THR A 227 -2.49 1.09 -5.16
N SER A 228 -2.12 -0.02 -5.81
CA SER A 228 -2.63 -0.37 -7.15
C SER A 228 -4.14 -0.53 -7.21
N ASP A 229 -4.75 -0.90 -6.09
CA ASP A 229 -6.11 -1.42 -6.03
C ASP A 229 -7.03 -0.35 -5.43
N GLY A 230 -8.00 0.12 -6.22
CA GLY A 230 -9.00 1.10 -5.77
C GLY A 230 -8.55 2.58 -5.79
N THR A 231 -7.25 2.87 -5.98
CA THR A 231 -6.81 4.25 -6.24
C THR A 231 -7.34 4.73 -7.59
N THR A 232 -7.98 5.90 -7.62
CA THR A 232 -8.44 6.52 -8.86
C THR A 232 -8.04 7.99 -8.96
N ILE A 233 -7.98 8.51 -10.19
CA ILE A 233 -7.70 9.92 -10.48
C ILE A 233 -8.70 10.50 -11.48
N SER A 234 -9.06 11.77 -11.28
CA SER A 234 -10.02 12.53 -12.08
C SER A 234 -9.66 14.02 -12.10
N THR A 235 -10.20 14.76 -13.07
CA THR A 235 -10.26 16.24 -13.03
C THR A 235 -11.64 16.69 -12.60
N LYS A 236 -11.70 17.78 -11.84
CA LYS A 236 -12.90 18.59 -11.60
C LYS A 236 -13.18 19.46 -12.84
N ALA A 237 -14.28 20.21 -12.82
CA ALA A 237 -14.54 21.21 -13.86
C ALA A 237 -13.59 22.41 -13.72
N PHE A 238 -13.01 22.88 -14.83
CA PHE A 238 -12.13 24.05 -14.86
C PHE A 238 -12.07 24.67 -16.26
N GLY A 239 -12.08 26.01 -16.36
CA GLY A 239 -12.05 26.71 -17.64
C GLY A 239 -13.17 26.24 -18.59
N PRO A 240 -12.87 25.76 -19.81
CA PRO A 240 -13.86 25.21 -20.74
C PRO A 240 -14.16 23.72 -20.51
N TYR A 241 -13.63 23.08 -19.46
CA TYR A 241 -13.70 21.65 -19.23
C TYR A 241 -14.69 21.27 -18.12
N ALA A 242 -15.51 20.26 -18.40
CA ALA A 242 -16.29 19.56 -17.38
C ALA A 242 -15.41 18.61 -16.56
N ALA A 243 -15.93 18.12 -15.43
CA ALA A 243 -15.27 17.08 -14.65
C ALA A 243 -15.15 15.77 -15.46
N SER A 244 -13.99 15.11 -15.39
CA SER A 244 -13.75 13.85 -16.09
C SER A 244 -14.15 12.63 -15.26
N SER A 245 -14.45 11.52 -15.94
CA SER A 245 -14.67 10.23 -15.26
C SER A 245 -13.37 9.75 -14.60
N ALA A 246 -13.47 9.22 -13.38
CA ALA A 246 -12.33 8.69 -12.66
C ALA A 246 -11.75 7.44 -13.33
N VAL A 247 -10.41 7.37 -13.41
CA VAL A 247 -9.66 6.24 -13.98
C VAL A 247 -8.77 5.61 -12.91
N VAL A 248 -8.69 4.28 -12.89
CA VAL A 248 -7.89 3.52 -11.90
C VAL A 248 -6.40 3.68 -12.19
N VAL A 249 -5.63 4.08 -11.17
CA VAL A 249 -4.18 4.30 -11.28
C VAL A 249 -3.44 2.97 -11.20
N GLN A 250 -2.91 2.52 -12.33
CA GLN A 250 -2.14 1.27 -12.41
C GLN A 250 -0.77 1.40 -11.75
N LYS A 251 -0.30 0.34 -11.12
CA LYS A 251 1.11 0.19 -10.73
C LYS A 251 1.91 -0.30 -11.94
N VAL A 252 3.08 0.29 -12.18
CA VAL A 252 4.03 -0.19 -13.20
C VAL A 252 4.91 -1.28 -12.60
N GLY A 253 4.98 -2.43 -13.26
CA GLY A 253 5.67 -3.64 -12.79
C GLY A 253 4.82 -4.89 -13.02
N GLU A 254 5.36 -6.07 -12.69
CA GLU A 254 4.58 -7.30 -12.70
C GLU A 254 3.84 -7.52 -11.37
N PRO A 255 2.71 -8.27 -11.35
CA PRO A 255 2.03 -8.64 -10.12
C PRO A 255 2.96 -9.38 -9.16
N ALA A 256 2.90 -9.05 -7.87
CA ALA A 256 3.77 -9.65 -6.85
C ALA A 256 3.62 -11.18 -6.73
N GLU A 257 2.48 -11.76 -7.12
CA GLU A 257 2.32 -13.23 -7.22
C GLU A 257 3.42 -13.87 -8.09
N ASN A 258 3.85 -13.22 -9.18
CA ASN A 258 4.94 -13.69 -10.03
C ASN A 258 6.29 -13.79 -9.27
N GLY A 259 6.43 -13.07 -8.15
CA GLY A 259 7.60 -13.09 -7.27
C GLY A 259 7.62 -14.21 -6.22
N LYS A 260 6.50 -14.91 -5.99
CA LYS A 260 6.37 -15.87 -4.89
C LYS A 260 6.96 -17.24 -5.25
N ILE A 261 7.97 -17.66 -4.48
CA ILE A 261 8.53 -19.03 -4.54
C ILE A 261 7.87 -19.92 -3.45
N PRO A 262 7.53 -21.20 -3.74
CA PRO A 262 6.87 -22.08 -2.78
C PRO A 262 7.76 -22.54 -1.63
N SER A 263 7.14 -22.96 -0.51
CA SER A 263 7.82 -23.74 0.52
C SER A 263 8.19 -25.12 -0.04
N HIS A 264 9.43 -25.56 0.23
CA HIS A 264 9.92 -26.87 -0.16
C HIS A 264 10.09 -27.82 1.04
N THR A 265 10.14 -27.27 2.27
CA THR A 265 10.54 -28.05 3.46
C THR A 265 9.36 -28.50 4.32
N ASN A 266 8.21 -27.82 4.22
CA ASN A 266 7.06 -27.95 5.15
C ASN A 266 7.41 -27.72 6.65
N TRP A 267 8.60 -27.19 6.92
CA TRP A 267 9.12 -26.85 8.23
C TRP A 267 9.37 -25.34 8.26
N THR A 268 10.52 -24.90 8.76
CA THR A 268 11.03 -23.54 8.55
C THR A 268 11.73 -23.45 7.18
N ASP A 269 11.35 -22.45 6.38
CA ASP A 269 12.03 -22.08 5.13
C ASP A 269 11.67 -20.65 4.69
N MET A 270 12.35 -20.17 3.65
CA MET A 270 12.08 -18.85 3.04
C MET A 270 11.01 -18.89 1.93
N GLY A 271 10.22 -19.96 1.81
CA GLY A 271 9.12 -20.04 0.83
C GLY A 271 7.83 -19.35 1.31
N HIS A 272 6.97 -18.92 0.38
CA HIS A 272 5.79 -18.12 0.68
C HIS A 272 4.59 -18.89 1.29
N PHE A 273 4.62 -20.22 1.31
CA PHE A 273 3.53 -21.05 1.82
C PHE A 273 3.86 -21.68 3.19
N THR A 274 3.64 -20.95 4.28
CA THR A 274 3.84 -21.46 5.65
C THR A 274 2.71 -22.39 6.08
N ASN A 275 3.03 -23.54 6.68
CA ASN A 275 2.04 -24.48 7.22
C ASN A 275 1.51 -24.03 8.58
N TYR A 276 0.47 -23.18 8.58
CA TYR A 276 -0.17 -22.66 9.80
C TYR A 276 -0.98 -23.69 10.63
N ASN A 277 -0.96 -24.99 10.28
CA ASN A 277 -1.35 -26.04 11.22
C ASN A 277 -0.20 -26.38 12.20
N ARG A 278 1.05 -26.21 11.75
CA ARG A 278 2.28 -26.39 12.54
C ARG A 278 2.75 -25.10 13.21
N PHE A 279 2.68 -23.98 12.50
CA PHE A 279 3.09 -22.66 12.97
C PHE A 279 1.92 -21.79 13.40
N THR A 280 2.21 -20.70 14.10
CA THR A 280 1.22 -19.65 14.37
C THR A 280 1.22 -18.63 13.24
N SER A 281 0.04 -18.12 12.89
CA SER A 281 -0.09 -17.18 11.78
C SER A 281 0.13 -15.75 12.27
N PRO A 282 1.09 -15.01 11.68
CA PRO A 282 1.25 -13.58 11.91
C PRO A 282 0.38 -12.74 10.97
N GLN A 283 -0.44 -13.37 10.12
CA GLN A 283 -1.25 -12.67 9.13
C GLN A 283 -2.35 -11.86 9.84
N PRO A 284 -2.47 -10.56 9.55
CA PRO A 284 -3.39 -9.66 10.25
C PRO A 284 -4.76 -9.66 9.58
N ASN A 285 -5.84 -9.63 10.38
CA ASN A 285 -7.21 -9.64 9.84
C ASN A 285 -7.62 -8.32 9.18
N ARG A 286 -6.79 -7.29 9.32
CA ARG A 286 -6.94 -5.95 8.74
C ARG A 286 -5.56 -5.41 8.38
N ASP A 287 -5.50 -4.56 7.35
CA ASP A 287 -4.29 -3.82 7.01
C ASP A 287 -3.94 -2.76 8.09
N ILE A 288 -2.84 -2.03 7.84
CA ILE A 288 -2.39 -0.86 8.63
C ILE A 288 -3.42 0.29 8.73
N TYR A 289 -4.53 0.24 7.97
CA TYR A 289 -5.60 1.24 7.96
C TYR A 289 -6.92 0.73 8.56
N GLY A 290 -7.01 -0.58 8.86
CA GLY A 290 -8.20 -1.21 9.39
C GLY A 290 -9.10 -1.88 8.34
N ASN A 291 -8.72 -1.91 7.06
CA ASN A 291 -9.48 -2.58 6.00
C ASN A 291 -9.31 -4.10 6.09
N PRO A 292 -10.35 -4.94 5.97
CA PRO A 292 -10.21 -6.39 6.00
C PRO A 292 -9.30 -6.92 4.86
N ILE A 293 -8.26 -7.66 5.22
CA ILE A 293 -7.42 -8.36 4.23
C ILE A 293 -8.07 -9.69 3.85
N SER A 294 -8.18 -9.96 2.55
CA SER A 294 -8.59 -11.27 2.03
C SER A 294 -7.45 -12.28 2.16
N ASN A 295 -7.75 -13.49 2.63
CA ASN A 295 -6.74 -14.55 2.81
C ASN A 295 -6.02 -14.84 1.48
N PRO A 296 -4.70 -14.60 1.34
CA PRO A 296 -4.02 -14.56 0.04
C PRO A 296 -4.15 -15.81 -0.83
N ASN A 297 -4.37 -16.98 -0.22
CA ASN A 297 -4.36 -18.29 -0.88
C ASN A 297 -5.66 -19.09 -0.68
N GLY A 298 -6.76 -18.47 -0.24
CA GLY A 298 -8.04 -19.16 0.04
C GLY A 298 -8.05 -20.11 1.25
N THR A 299 -6.88 -20.48 1.79
CA THR A 299 -6.73 -21.26 3.02
C THR A 299 -7.42 -20.58 4.20
N LYS A 300 -8.26 -21.32 4.94
CA LYS A 300 -9.00 -20.84 6.12
C LYS A 300 -8.11 -20.69 7.38
N VAL A 301 -7.04 -19.92 7.26
CA VAL A 301 -6.20 -19.53 8.40
C VAL A 301 -6.99 -18.53 9.26
N PRO A 302 -7.08 -18.70 10.60
CA PRO A 302 -7.61 -17.68 11.49
C PRO A 302 -6.66 -16.47 11.49
N VAL A 303 -7.07 -15.41 10.80
CA VAL A 303 -6.33 -14.17 10.65
C VAL A 303 -6.41 -13.39 11.98
N LYS A 304 -5.26 -13.01 12.56
CA LYS A 304 -5.17 -12.52 13.96
C LYS A 304 -4.29 -11.28 14.06
N LYS A 305 -4.85 -10.20 14.61
CA LYS A 305 -4.06 -9.02 15.03
C LYS A 305 -3.21 -9.32 16.26
N THR A 306 -3.72 -10.10 17.22
CA THR A 306 -3.05 -10.34 18.50
C THR A 306 -2.67 -11.81 18.65
N MET A 307 -1.40 -12.08 18.94
CA MET A 307 -0.84 -13.41 19.22
C MET A 307 -0.66 -13.57 20.73
N ASN A 308 -1.43 -14.46 21.36
CA ASN A 308 -1.38 -14.66 22.81
C ASN A 308 -0.34 -15.71 23.17
N MET A 309 0.79 -15.30 23.75
CA MET A 309 1.83 -16.19 24.26
C MET A 309 1.64 -16.42 25.76
N LEU A 310 1.53 -17.68 26.19
CA LEU A 310 1.59 -18.03 27.60
C LEU A 310 3.04 -17.94 28.09
N VAL A 311 3.33 -17.14 29.12
CA VAL A 311 4.65 -17.10 29.77
C VAL A 311 4.60 -17.88 31.08
N LEU A 312 5.40 -18.95 31.16
CA LEU A 312 5.59 -19.77 32.37
C LEU A 312 6.98 -19.53 32.98
N PHE A 313 7.02 -19.50 34.30
CA PHE A 313 8.22 -19.22 35.10
C PHE A 313 8.64 -20.44 35.93
N VAL A 314 9.82 -20.97 35.64
CA VAL A 314 10.33 -22.24 36.21
C VAL A 314 11.59 -22.03 37.07
N GLU A 315 11.70 -22.78 38.16
CA GLU A 315 12.91 -22.85 38.98
C GLU A 315 13.24 -24.29 39.39
N PHE A 316 14.52 -24.53 39.66
CA PHE A 316 15.09 -25.87 39.79
C PHE A 316 15.63 -26.11 41.22
N PRO A 317 15.98 -27.35 41.62
CA PRO A 317 16.59 -27.62 42.92
C PRO A 317 17.97 -26.95 43.10
N ASP A 318 18.77 -26.89 42.04
CA ASP A 318 20.06 -26.18 41.96
C ASP A 318 19.93 -24.66 41.78
N ALA A 319 18.80 -24.20 41.23
CA ALA A 319 18.62 -22.82 40.77
C ALA A 319 17.24 -22.25 41.11
N LYS A 320 17.14 -21.63 42.29
CA LYS A 320 15.95 -20.92 42.78
C LYS A 320 15.97 -19.43 42.43
N ASN A 321 14.81 -18.84 42.15
CA ASN A 321 14.70 -17.41 41.87
C ASN A 321 15.11 -16.54 43.06
N SER A 322 15.00 -17.04 44.30
CA SER A 322 15.55 -16.38 45.49
C SER A 322 17.08 -16.19 45.48
N ALA A 323 17.81 -16.93 44.64
CA ALA A 323 19.24 -16.74 44.38
C ALA A 323 19.54 -15.92 43.11
N SER A 324 18.52 -15.39 42.43
CA SER A 324 18.69 -14.53 41.25
C SER A 324 19.21 -13.16 41.66
N THR A 325 20.26 -12.70 41.00
CA THR A 325 20.99 -11.47 41.37
C THR A 325 21.47 -10.73 40.12
N GLY A 326 21.85 -9.46 40.33
CA GLY A 326 22.31 -8.55 39.29
C GLY A 326 21.18 -7.92 38.48
N SER A 327 21.58 -7.03 37.58
CA SER A 327 20.69 -6.30 36.67
C SER A 327 21.18 -6.38 35.22
N PHE A 328 20.27 -6.17 34.27
CA PHE A 328 20.57 -6.05 32.85
C PHE A 328 19.63 -5.01 32.23
N ASN A 329 20.14 -4.08 31.41
CA ASN A 329 19.40 -2.95 30.85
C ASN A 329 18.50 -2.21 31.87
N GLY A 330 19.02 -2.00 33.09
CA GLY A 330 18.31 -1.32 34.19
C GLY A 330 17.35 -2.19 35.00
N VAL A 331 16.93 -3.36 34.49
CA VAL A 331 16.04 -4.29 35.21
C VAL A 331 16.84 -5.10 36.23
N SER A 332 16.41 -5.12 37.50
CA SER A 332 16.97 -5.96 38.56
C SER A 332 16.14 -7.23 38.75
N PHE A 333 16.79 -8.40 38.74
CA PHE A 333 16.13 -9.71 38.80
C PHE A 333 16.04 -10.29 40.22
N SER A 334 16.22 -9.46 41.25
CA SER A 334 16.28 -9.89 42.65
C SER A 334 14.94 -10.24 43.30
N SER A 335 13.80 -9.90 42.67
CA SER A 335 12.47 -10.05 43.28
C SER A 335 11.36 -10.30 42.26
N GLY A 336 10.87 -11.54 42.18
CA GLY A 336 9.61 -11.90 41.51
C GLY A 336 9.61 -11.92 39.98
N MET A 337 8.47 -12.33 39.41
CA MET A 337 8.30 -12.53 37.96
C MET A 337 8.16 -11.23 37.16
N LYS A 338 7.72 -10.13 37.80
CA LYS A 338 7.52 -8.83 37.14
C LYS A 338 8.77 -8.35 36.40
N ALA A 339 9.95 -8.48 37.00
CA ALA A 339 11.21 -8.09 36.38
C ALA A 339 11.43 -8.79 35.02
N TYR A 340 11.05 -10.06 34.91
CA TYR A 340 11.15 -10.81 33.67
C TYR A 340 10.07 -10.41 32.65
N MET A 341 8.84 -10.13 33.08
CA MET A 341 7.79 -9.59 32.20
C MET A 341 8.17 -8.21 31.63
N ASP A 342 8.59 -7.28 32.50
CA ASP A 342 9.06 -5.93 32.12
C ASP A 342 10.23 -6.01 31.11
N TYR A 343 11.11 -7.01 31.27
CA TYR A 343 12.26 -7.23 30.41
C TYR A 343 11.89 -7.72 29.01
N LEU A 344 10.80 -8.49 28.87
CA LEU A 344 10.32 -9.02 27.58
C LEU A 344 9.49 -8.00 26.78
N GLU A 345 9.00 -6.93 27.41
CA GLU A 345 8.14 -5.89 26.79
C GLU A 345 8.75 -5.30 25.51
N GLY A 346 10.09 -5.18 25.43
CA GLY A 346 10.78 -4.70 24.22
C GLY A 346 10.51 -5.55 22.97
N ALA A 347 10.18 -6.84 23.11
CA ALA A 347 9.76 -7.68 21.98
C ALA A 347 8.36 -7.30 21.47
N ARG A 348 7.45 -6.86 22.34
CA ARG A 348 6.11 -6.39 21.94
C ARG A 348 6.22 -5.13 21.07
N GLN A 349 6.98 -4.14 21.54
CA GLN A 349 7.22 -2.90 20.78
C GLN A 349 7.94 -3.17 19.45
N TRP A 350 8.94 -4.06 19.45
CA TRP A 350 9.68 -4.40 18.23
C TRP A 350 8.79 -5.07 17.16
N TYR A 351 7.91 -6.00 17.54
CA TYR A 351 6.96 -6.61 16.61
C TYR A 351 5.88 -5.64 16.14
N ALA A 352 5.40 -4.76 17.02
CA ALA A 352 4.48 -3.69 16.63
C ALA A 352 5.13 -2.76 15.58
N ASN A 353 6.41 -2.40 15.75
CA ASN A 353 7.17 -1.64 14.75
C ASN A 353 7.37 -2.43 13.45
N SER A 354 7.87 -3.68 13.55
CA SER A 354 8.27 -4.52 12.40
C SER A 354 7.09 -4.83 11.48
N SER A 355 5.93 -5.11 12.07
CA SER A 355 4.67 -5.38 11.39
C SER A 355 3.86 -4.14 11.01
N TYR A 356 4.38 -2.92 11.26
CA TYR A 356 3.67 -1.66 11.05
C TYR A 356 2.34 -1.55 11.84
N GLY A 357 2.24 -2.21 13.00
CA GLY A 357 1.05 -2.24 13.87
C GLY A 357 0.04 -3.34 13.55
N GLN A 358 0.37 -4.25 12.63
CA GLN A 358 -0.50 -5.36 12.19
C GLN A 358 -0.45 -6.57 13.12
N LEU A 359 0.70 -6.84 13.76
CA LEU A 359 0.86 -7.85 14.80
C LEU A 359 1.11 -7.20 16.16
N GLU A 360 0.25 -7.53 17.12
CA GLU A 360 0.46 -7.34 18.55
C GLU A 360 0.91 -8.68 19.16
N LEU A 361 2.12 -8.72 19.71
CA LEU A 361 2.54 -9.80 20.60
C LEU A 361 1.93 -9.53 21.97
N ASN A 362 1.14 -10.46 22.53
CA ASN A 362 0.54 -10.33 23.85
C ASN A 362 1.10 -11.39 24.80
N LEU A 363 1.89 -10.97 25.79
CA LEU A 363 2.54 -11.84 26.76
C LEU A 363 1.63 -11.97 27.99
N VAL A 364 1.07 -13.16 28.21
CA VAL A 364 0.07 -13.45 29.24
C VAL A 364 0.65 -14.47 30.22
N SER A 365 0.51 -14.24 31.53
CA SER A 365 1.04 -15.15 32.55
C SER A 365 0.08 -15.22 33.74
N PRO A 366 -0.92 -16.13 33.72
CA PRO A 366 -1.82 -16.32 34.86
C PRO A 366 -1.08 -16.68 36.15
N GLN A 367 0.10 -17.28 36.02
CA GLN A 367 1.05 -17.58 37.10
C GLN A 367 1.56 -16.33 37.81
N TYR A 368 1.98 -15.29 37.05
CA TYR A 368 2.38 -14.00 37.60
C TYR A 368 1.16 -13.18 38.06
N GLU A 369 0.14 -13.07 37.20
CA GLU A 369 -1.07 -12.25 37.42
C GLU A 369 -1.82 -12.65 38.70
N ASN A 370 -1.91 -13.94 39.01
CA ASN A 370 -2.58 -14.46 40.21
C ASN A 370 -1.58 -14.84 41.33
N ASN A 371 -0.30 -14.46 41.20
CA ASN A 371 0.76 -14.70 42.19
C ASN A 371 0.87 -16.17 42.65
N LEU A 372 0.85 -17.11 41.69
CA LEU A 372 0.74 -18.55 41.97
C LEU A 372 2.06 -19.23 42.38
N GLY A 373 3.18 -18.50 42.30
CA GLY A 373 4.52 -19.01 42.65
C GLY A 373 5.25 -19.68 41.47
N TRP A 374 6.54 -19.93 41.63
CA TRP A 374 7.38 -20.52 40.58
C TRP A 374 7.10 -22.02 40.41
N ILE A 375 7.09 -22.50 39.16
CA ILE A 375 6.99 -23.93 38.83
C ILE A 375 8.23 -24.63 39.38
N GLN A 376 8.03 -25.68 40.17
CA GLN A 376 9.11 -26.45 40.78
C GLN A 376 9.51 -27.60 39.85
N MET A 377 10.58 -27.43 39.10
CA MET A 377 11.17 -28.50 38.29
C MET A 377 11.77 -29.58 39.20
N SER A 378 11.59 -30.86 38.86
CA SER A 378 11.96 -32.00 39.70
C SER A 378 13.45 -32.33 39.69
N LYS A 379 14.14 -32.03 38.58
CA LYS A 379 15.58 -32.20 38.38
C LYS A 379 16.33 -30.86 38.34
N ASN A 380 17.66 -30.90 38.42
CA ASN A 380 18.51 -29.71 38.28
C ASN A 380 18.46 -29.15 36.85
N SER A 381 18.84 -27.88 36.69
CA SER A 381 18.86 -27.22 35.37
C SER A 381 19.73 -27.94 34.33
N SER A 382 20.79 -28.63 34.77
CA SER A 382 21.69 -29.47 33.95
C SER A 382 21.06 -30.76 33.44
N ASP A 383 19.99 -31.25 34.06
CA ASP A 383 19.49 -32.61 33.88
C ASP A 383 18.41 -32.70 32.77
N TYR A 384 18.22 -31.59 32.05
CA TYR A 384 17.38 -31.44 30.86
C TYR A 384 18.19 -31.21 29.58
N THR A 385 19.51 -31.11 29.69
CA THR A 385 20.45 -30.75 28.60
C THR A 385 21.59 -31.76 28.49
N ASP A 386 22.48 -31.56 27.52
CA ASP A 386 23.79 -32.20 27.51
C ASP A 386 24.80 -31.47 28.43
N SER A 387 26.04 -31.99 28.47
CA SER A 387 27.16 -31.43 29.23
C SER A 387 27.66 -30.06 28.76
N SER A 388 27.14 -29.55 27.63
CA SER A 388 27.43 -28.21 27.10
C SER A 388 26.26 -27.25 27.32
N GLY A 389 25.16 -27.72 27.93
CA GLY A 389 23.97 -26.94 28.26
C GLY A 389 22.99 -26.76 27.10
N TYR A 390 23.03 -27.65 26.09
CA TYR A 390 22.12 -27.62 24.95
C TYR A 390 21.08 -28.74 25.03
N PHE A 391 19.90 -28.50 24.44
CA PHE A 391 18.89 -29.54 24.22
C PHE A 391 19.27 -30.43 23.02
N SER A 392 20.29 -31.27 23.18
CA SER A 392 20.86 -32.13 22.12
C SER A 392 19.88 -33.11 21.45
N THR A 393 18.68 -33.29 22.00
CA THR A 393 17.60 -34.02 21.33
C THR A 393 16.24 -33.36 21.56
N ALA A 394 15.35 -33.46 20.57
CA ALA A 394 13.95 -33.04 20.71
C ALA A 394 13.22 -33.75 21.88
N SER A 395 13.68 -34.94 22.27
CA SER A 395 13.16 -35.70 23.42
C SER A 395 13.50 -35.04 24.76
N LEU A 396 14.72 -34.51 24.92
CA LEU A 396 15.10 -33.70 26.08
C LEU A 396 14.28 -32.41 26.14
N HIS A 397 14.22 -31.68 25.02
CA HIS A 397 13.50 -30.41 24.92
C HIS A 397 12.01 -30.53 25.27
N ILE A 398 11.31 -31.51 24.69
CA ILE A 398 9.89 -31.73 25.00
C ILE A 398 9.69 -32.27 26.42
N SER A 399 10.68 -32.92 27.05
CA SER A 399 10.56 -33.34 28.45
C SER A 399 10.55 -32.15 29.41
N TYR A 400 11.43 -31.16 29.18
CA TYR A 400 11.47 -29.91 29.93
C TYR A 400 10.18 -29.10 29.78
N ILE A 401 9.73 -28.91 28.53
CA ILE A 401 8.46 -28.23 28.21
C ILE A 401 7.28 -28.95 28.88
N ARG A 402 7.26 -30.29 28.80
CA ARG A 402 6.16 -31.10 29.33
C ARG A 402 6.02 -31.00 30.83
N GLU A 403 7.14 -31.06 31.55
CA GLU A 403 7.14 -30.99 33.00
C GLU A 403 6.62 -29.63 33.49
N ALA A 404 7.02 -28.53 32.83
CA ALA A 404 6.52 -27.19 33.13
C ALA A 404 5.01 -27.04 32.85
N CYS A 405 4.53 -27.52 31.70
CA CYS A 405 3.11 -27.48 31.36
C CYS A 405 2.25 -28.39 32.25
N GLN A 406 2.73 -29.60 32.58
CA GLN A 406 2.01 -30.52 33.45
C GLN A 406 1.89 -29.96 34.88
N TYR A 407 2.97 -29.39 35.43
CA TYR A 407 2.92 -28.73 36.74
C TYR A 407 1.88 -27.60 36.76
N ALA A 408 1.88 -26.74 35.74
CA ALA A 408 0.97 -25.59 35.65
C ALA A 408 -0.50 -26.01 35.46
N PHE A 409 -0.74 -27.14 34.80
CA PHE A 409 -2.07 -27.74 34.69
C PHE A 409 -2.51 -28.38 36.02
N ASP A 410 -1.69 -29.24 36.62
CA ASP A 410 -2.06 -30.03 37.80
C ASP A 410 -2.30 -29.16 39.06
N HIS A 411 -1.54 -28.07 39.22
CA HIS A 411 -1.65 -27.19 40.40
C HIS A 411 -2.64 -26.04 40.22
N TRP A 412 -2.84 -25.55 38.98
CA TRP A 412 -3.52 -24.28 38.73
C TRP A 412 -4.53 -24.32 37.57
N GLY A 413 -4.66 -25.44 36.86
CA GLY A 413 -5.55 -25.57 35.70
C GLY A 413 -5.11 -24.78 34.46
N ILE A 414 -3.86 -24.29 34.40
CA ILE A 414 -3.38 -23.51 33.24
C ILE A 414 -3.19 -24.44 32.04
N ARG A 415 -3.90 -24.18 30.95
CA ARG A 415 -3.91 -25.00 29.74
C ARG A 415 -3.09 -24.38 28.62
N ALA A 416 -1.88 -24.90 28.41
CA ALA A 416 -0.95 -24.35 27.42
C ALA A 416 -1.42 -24.45 25.96
N ASP A 417 -2.38 -25.32 25.64
CA ASP A 417 -2.97 -25.49 24.31
C ASP A 417 -4.16 -24.55 24.02
N GLU A 418 -4.56 -23.70 24.98
CA GLU A 418 -5.54 -22.62 24.78
C GLU A 418 -4.88 -21.30 24.29
N TYR A 419 -3.54 -21.30 24.11
CA TYR A 419 -2.73 -20.15 23.68
C TYR A 419 -2.12 -20.33 22.28
N ASP A 420 -1.68 -19.24 21.65
CA ASP A 420 -1.08 -19.24 20.30
C ASP A 420 0.38 -19.72 20.30
N ALA A 421 1.10 -19.53 21.40
CA ALA A 421 2.44 -20.08 21.63
C ALA A 421 2.73 -20.14 23.14
N LEU A 422 3.79 -20.86 23.51
CA LEU A 422 4.33 -20.94 24.87
C LEU A 422 5.69 -20.25 24.95
N THR A 423 5.98 -19.59 26.06
CA THR A 423 7.29 -19.08 26.43
C THR A 423 7.64 -19.61 27.82
N ILE A 424 8.79 -20.25 27.99
CA ILE A 424 9.28 -20.70 29.30
C ILE A 424 10.51 -19.87 29.68
N ILE A 425 10.44 -19.19 30.82
CA ILE A 425 11.51 -18.37 31.38
C ILE A 425 12.02 -19.01 32.67
N PRO A 426 13.28 -19.48 32.72
CA PRO A 426 13.83 -20.02 33.95
C PRO A 426 14.32 -18.91 34.89
N ALA A 427 14.48 -19.25 36.17
CA ALA A 427 15.11 -18.37 37.15
C ALA A 427 16.55 -18.00 36.74
N LYS A 428 16.92 -16.71 36.82
CA LYS A 428 18.23 -16.17 36.38
C LYS A 428 19.44 -16.76 37.11
N SER A 429 19.24 -17.43 38.24
CA SER A 429 20.27 -18.21 38.94
C SER A 429 20.76 -19.45 38.18
N GLN A 430 19.97 -20.00 37.25
CA GLN A 430 20.28 -21.26 36.54
C GLN A 430 21.53 -21.17 35.67
N ARG A 431 22.26 -22.29 35.55
CA ARG A 431 23.45 -22.38 34.66
C ARG A 431 23.49 -23.64 33.79
N GLY A 432 22.59 -24.60 33.98
CA GLY A 432 22.55 -25.84 33.20
C GLY A 432 22.00 -25.66 31.78
N ILE A 433 21.05 -24.73 31.56
CA ILE A 433 20.53 -24.41 30.23
C ILE A 433 21.34 -23.22 29.70
N ALA A 434 22.32 -23.50 28.83
CA ALA A 434 23.19 -22.46 28.25
C ALA A 434 22.42 -21.62 27.22
N ASN A 435 21.93 -22.28 26.16
CA ASN A 435 21.17 -21.67 25.09
C ASN A 435 19.75 -22.23 25.02
N GLY A 436 18.78 -21.38 24.71
CA GLY A 436 17.36 -21.65 24.83
C GLY A 436 16.59 -21.56 23.51
N PRO A 437 16.42 -22.67 22.76
CA PRO A 437 15.87 -22.63 21.40
C PRO A 437 14.34 -22.69 21.36
N ALA A 438 13.78 -22.31 20.23
CA ALA A 438 12.39 -22.56 19.87
C ALA A 438 12.10 -24.06 19.70
N TYR A 439 10.93 -24.47 20.20
CA TYR A 439 10.32 -25.77 19.93
C TYR A 439 9.33 -25.64 18.78
N ILE A 440 9.37 -26.59 17.84
CA ILE A 440 8.37 -26.74 16.78
C ILE A 440 7.88 -28.20 16.81
N ARG A 441 6.56 -28.41 16.85
CA ARG A 441 6.00 -29.76 16.95
C ARG A 441 6.21 -30.57 15.66
N SER A 442 7.03 -31.62 15.78
CA SER A 442 7.29 -32.58 14.69
C SER A 442 6.04 -33.36 14.27
N GLY A 443 5.15 -33.67 15.22
CA GLY A 443 3.85 -34.30 14.99
C GLY A 443 3.73 -35.75 15.49
N THR A 444 4.79 -36.33 16.06
CA THR A 444 4.76 -37.71 16.58
C THR A 444 3.99 -37.81 17.91
N ASN A 445 3.44 -38.99 18.24
CA ASN A 445 2.50 -39.14 19.37
C ASN A 445 3.08 -38.74 20.74
N ASN A 446 4.40 -38.90 20.95
CA ASN A 446 5.10 -38.52 22.18
C ASN A 446 5.51 -37.03 22.22
N THR A 447 4.82 -36.15 21.50
CA THR A 447 5.02 -34.67 21.50
C THR A 447 3.97 -33.90 22.31
N HIS A 448 3.23 -34.56 23.21
CA HIS A 448 2.27 -33.86 24.08
C HIS A 448 2.98 -32.93 25.05
N ALA A 449 2.37 -31.78 25.31
CA ALA A 449 2.83 -30.78 26.28
C ALA A 449 2.32 -31.10 27.69
N TYR A 450 1.12 -31.65 27.84
CA TYR A 450 0.62 -32.15 29.12
C TYR A 450 -0.49 -33.18 28.90
N MET A 451 -0.96 -33.80 29.98
CA MET A 451 -2.03 -34.79 30.01
C MET A 451 -3.21 -34.24 30.80
N ASP A 452 -4.34 -34.00 30.13
CA ASP A 452 -5.62 -33.62 30.74
C ASP A 452 -6.41 -34.91 31.01
N ASN A 453 -6.41 -35.38 32.27
CA ASN A 453 -7.14 -36.58 32.69
C ASN A 453 -6.87 -37.84 31.82
N GLY A 454 -5.61 -38.00 31.37
CA GLY A 454 -5.18 -39.09 30.48
C GLY A 454 -5.29 -38.78 28.99
N VAL A 455 -5.84 -37.63 28.60
CA VAL A 455 -5.89 -37.16 27.21
C VAL A 455 -4.66 -36.29 26.90
N PRO A 456 -3.84 -36.62 25.88
CA PRO A 456 -2.68 -35.81 25.52
C PRO A 456 -3.08 -34.47 24.89
N ARG A 457 -2.53 -33.39 25.42
CA ARG A 457 -2.71 -32.01 24.93
C ARG A 457 -1.43 -31.53 24.25
N TYR A 458 -1.55 -30.67 23.23
CA TYR A 458 -0.45 -30.34 22.33
C TYR A 458 -0.37 -28.83 22.07
N ILE A 459 0.81 -28.24 22.29
CA ILE A 459 1.16 -26.93 21.73
C ILE A 459 1.70 -27.08 20.30
N LYS A 460 1.61 -26.01 19.51
CA LYS A 460 2.24 -25.91 18.18
C LYS A 460 3.76 -25.70 18.29
N THR A 461 4.12 -24.65 19.02
CA THR A 461 5.47 -24.11 19.12
C THR A 461 5.69 -23.54 20.53
N ALA A 462 6.96 -23.38 20.92
CA ALA A 462 7.33 -22.68 22.14
C ALA A 462 8.68 -21.95 21.99
N SER A 463 8.99 -21.05 22.91
CA SER A 463 10.31 -20.41 23.08
C SER A 463 10.80 -20.68 24.50
N THR A 464 11.89 -21.44 24.68
CA THR A 464 12.37 -21.81 26.02
C THR A 464 13.71 -21.15 26.33
N ALA A 465 13.77 -20.15 27.20
CA ALA A 465 15.00 -19.40 27.46
C ALA A 465 16.08 -20.20 28.20
N GLY A 466 17.35 -19.88 27.93
CA GLY A 466 18.52 -20.36 28.65
C GLY A 466 19.19 -19.25 29.46
N ALA A 467 20.52 -19.25 29.49
CA ALA A 467 21.33 -18.16 30.05
C ALA A 467 21.55 -17.03 29.01
N ASP A 468 21.52 -17.38 27.73
CA ASP A 468 21.52 -16.51 26.55
C ASP A 468 20.49 -15.38 26.56
N LEU A 469 19.30 -15.60 27.15
CA LEU A 469 18.31 -14.55 27.42
C LEU A 469 18.93 -13.35 28.14
N TYR A 470 19.89 -13.57 29.04
CA TYR A 470 20.58 -12.51 29.78
C TYR A 470 21.86 -12.01 29.09
N SER A 471 22.07 -12.39 27.83
CA SER A 471 23.07 -11.80 26.92
C SER A 471 22.40 -11.01 25.79
N TRP A 472 21.28 -11.51 25.24
CA TRP A 472 20.53 -10.87 24.15
C TRP A 472 19.37 -9.98 24.61
N GLY A 473 18.83 -10.21 25.81
CA GLY A 473 17.60 -9.59 26.28
C GLY A 473 16.38 -10.01 25.48
N TYR A 474 15.36 -9.15 25.41
CA TYR A 474 14.13 -9.40 24.63
C TYR A 474 14.37 -9.75 23.15
N ARG A 475 15.57 -9.47 22.62
CA ARG A 475 15.98 -9.83 21.26
C ARG A 475 16.08 -11.35 21.05
N TRP A 476 16.32 -12.11 22.12
CA TRP A 476 16.11 -13.56 22.14
C TRP A 476 14.66 -13.91 21.80
N LEU A 477 13.68 -13.33 22.52
CA LEU A 477 12.26 -13.64 22.29
C LEU A 477 11.81 -13.25 20.88
N ILE A 478 12.38 -12.19 20.29
CA ILE A 478 12.14 -11.84 18.88
C ILE A 478 12.66 -12.96 17.95
N HIS A 479 13.90 -13.40 18.12
CA HIS A 479 14.49 -14.48 17.32
C HIS A 479 13.65 -15.77 17.41
N GLU A 480 13.37 -16.26 18.63
CA GLU A 480 12.58 -17.48 18.80
C GLU A 480 11.14 -17.33 18.31
N THR A 481 10.53 -16.14 18.42
CA THR A 481 9.19 -15.90 17.88
C THR A 481 9.20 -15.96 16.34
N GLY A 482 10.29 -15.58 15.67
CA GLY A 482 10.45 -15.82 14.23
C GLY A 482 10.29 -17.29 13.84
N HIS A 483 10.82 -18.23 14.64
CA HIS A 483 10.59 -19.67 14.45
C HIS A 483 9.14 -20.10 14.77
N ASN A 484 8.48 -19.49 15.75
CA ASN A 484 7.05 -19.73 16.03
C ASN A 484 6.16 -19.34 14.82
N LEU A 485 6.61 -18.38 14.02
CA LEU A 485 5.97 -17.91 12.78
C LEU A 485 6.47 -18.63 11.49
N GLY A 486 7.45 -19.53 11.61
CA GLY A 486 7.92 -20.40 10.51
C GLY A 486 9.16 -19.92 9.74
N LEU A 487 9.95 -19.00 10.28
CA LEU A 487 11.26 -18.63 9.69
C LEU A 487 12.39 -19.58 10.10
N PRO A 488 13.37 -19.85 9.21
CA PRO A 488 14.58 -20.59 9.54
C PRO A 488 15.64 -19.69 10.17
N ASP A 489 16.67 -20.31 10.75
CA ASP A 489 17.94 -19.65 11.08
C ASP A 489 18.64 -19.17 9.81
N LEU A 490 19.17 -17.94 9.83
CA LEU A 490 19.92 -17.32 8.72
C LEU A 490 21.43 -17.20 9.03
N TYR A 491 21.91 -17.85 10.08
CA TYR A 491 23.33 -18.05 10.38
C TYR A 491 23.84 -19.39 9.77
N GLY A 492 25.14 -19.67 9.86
CA GLY A 492 25.75 -20.93 9.38
C GLY A 492 26.67 -21.56 10.41
N TRP A 493 26.19 -22.54 11.18
CA TRP A 493 26.87 -23.05 12.38
C TRP A 493 28.23 -23.74 12.11
N GLU A 494 28.41 -24.32 10.91
CA GLU A 494 29.64 -25.01 10.50
C GLU A 494 30.73 -24.07 9.90
N LEU A 495 30.46 -22.77 9.81
CA LEU A 495 31.37 -21.81 9.17
C LEU A 495 32.33 -21.15 10.19
N PRO A 496 33.52 -20.67 9.77
CA PRO A 496 34.48 -19.98 10.65
C PRO A 496 33.95 -18.73 11.37
N ASN A 497 32.79 -18.22 10.97
CA ASN A 497 31.95 -17.30 11.73
C ASN A 497 30.49 -17.56 11.31
N SER A 498 29.60 -17.84 12.25
CA SER A 498 28.20 -18.18 11.95
C SER A 498 27.39 -17.02 11.36
N MET A 499 27.83 -15.77 11.55
CA MET A 499 27.22 -14.57 10.98
C MET A 499 27.49 -14.42 9.46
N PHE A 500 28.19 -15.37 8.83
CA PHE A 500 28.68 -15.28 7.45
C PHE A 500 27.62 -14.97 6.39
N TRP A 501 26.39 -15.50 6.52
CA TRP A 501 25.38 -15.42 5.47
C TRP A 501 24.65 -14.09 5.37
N ILE A 502 24.28 -13.48 6.50
CA ILE A 502 23.52 -12.21 6.51
C ILE A 502 24.12 -11.10 7.38
N GLY A 503 25.24 -11.35 8.08
CA GLY A 503 25.83 -10.37 8.98
C GLY A 503 24.84 -9.87 10.03
N GLY A 504 24.88 -8.57 10.30
CA GLY A 504 23.98 -7.88 11.21
C GLY A 504 22.64 -7.43 10.63
N TRP A 505 22.22 -7.90 9.44
CA TRP A 505 21.08 -7.35 8.68
C TRP A 505 19.70 -7.98 8.96
N GLY A 506 19.61 -9.02 9.78
CA GLY A 506 18.34 -9.69 10.08
C GLY A 506 18.38 -10.40 11.43
N ILE A 507 17.27 -10.33 12.17
CA ILE A 507 17.17 -10.89 13.53
C ILE A 507 17.32 -12.42 13.57
N MET A 508 16.94 -13.11 12.48
CA MET A 508 17.05 -14.57 12.35
C MET A 508 18.48 -15.08 12.13
N GLY A 509 19.47 -14.19 11.96
CA GLY A 509 20.89 -14.56 11.91
C GLY A 509 21.65 -14.03 13.13
N ASN A 510 22.01 -12.74 13.09
CA ASN A 510 22.74 -12.11 14.19
C ASN A 510 21.77 -11.39 15.14
N ILE A 511 21.42 -12.05 16.25
CA ILE A 511 20.61 -11.43 17.34
C ILE A 511 21.29 -10.15 17.88
N GLY A 512 22.62 -10.06 17.81
CA GLY A 512 23.42 -8.89 18.15
C GLY A 512 23.66 -7.87 17.01
N GLY A 513 23.09 -8.08 15.82
CA GLY A 513 23.40 -7.34 14.59
C GLY A 513 23.15 -5.83 14.62
N GLN A 514 23.72 -5.09 13.67
CA GLN A 514 23.59 -3.63 13.59
C GLN A 514 22.22 -3.16 13.06
N SER A 515 21.64 -3.89 12.09
CA SER A 515 20.36 -3.58 11.44
C SER A 515 19.44 -4.81 11.52
N THR A 516 18.96 -5.16 12.71
CA THR A 516 18.14 -6.38 12.91
C THR A 516 16.66 -6.10 12.80
N GLU A 517 16.23 -5.57 11.66
CA GLU A 517 14.83 -5.58 11.22
C GLU A 517 14.59 -6.87 10.40
N HIS A 518 13.35 -7.39 10.38
CA HIS A 518 12.98 -8.47 9.45
C HIS A 518 13.17 -8.00 8.01
N PHE A 519 13.70 -8.87 7.15
CA PHE A 519 13.81 -8.60 5.72
C PHE A 519 12.43 -8.33 5.10
N ALA A 520 12.35 -7.51 4.05
CA ALA A 520 11.11 -7.28 3.32
C ALA A 520 10.45 -8.58 2.86
N TRP A 521 11.29 -9.55 2.46
CA TRP A 521 10.87 -10.91 2.14
C TRP A 521 10.18 -11.65 3.30
N GLU A 522 10.74 -11.58 4.51
CA GLU A 522 10.15 -12.19 5.71
C GLU A 522 8.81 -11.52 6.06
N LYS A 523 8.76 -10.19 6.01
CA LYS A 523 7.54 -9.40 6.24
C LYS A 523 6.46 -9.68 5.19
N TRP A 524 6.81 -10.05 3.96
CA TRP A 524 5.88 -10.43 2.89
C TRP A 524 5.35 -11.87 3.08
N LYS A 525 6.23 -12.84 3.40
CA LYS A 525 5.84 -14.19 3.85
C LYS A 525 4.89 -14.16 5.07
N PHE A 526 5.02 -13.15 5.92
CA PHE A 526 4.11 -12.90 7.05
C PHE A 526 2.82 -12.14 6.71
N GLY A 527 2.72 -11.51 5.52
CA GLY A 527 1.59 -10.69 5.13
C GLY A 527 1.53 -9.30 5.80
N TRP A 528 2.65 -8.80 6.35
CA TRP A 528 2.75 -7.42 6.87
C TRP A 528 3.15 -6.43 5.79
N ILE A 529 3.98 -6.89 4.84
CA ILE A 529 4.09 -6.29 3.50
C ILE A 529 3.06 -7.00 2.64
N ARG A 530 2.25 -6.21 1.92
CA ARG A 530 1.21 -6.71 1.01
C ARG A 530 1.73 -6.80 -0.43
N ASP A 531 0.99 -7.53 -1.28
CA ASP A 531 1.33 -7.70 -2.69
C ASP A 531 1.41 -6.37 -3.46
N ASP A 532 0.58 -5.36 -3.14
CA ASP A 532 0.66 -4.03 -3.76
C ASP A 532 1.95 -3.26 -3.40
N GLN A 533 2.65 -3.67 -2.33
CA GLN A 533 3.91 -3.10 -1.87
C GLN A 533 5.16 -3.83 -2.40
N VAL A 534 4.99 -4.79 -3.30
CA VAL A 534 6.08 -5.59 -3.89
C VAL A 534 6.08 -5.44 -5.41
N ASP A 535 7.27 -5.33 -5.99
CA ASP A 535 7.48 -5.29 -7.43
C ASP A 535 8.13 -6.60 -7.87
N ALA A 536 7.62 -7.25 -8.92
CA ALA A 536 8.24 -8.47 -9.48
C ALA A 536 8.86 -8.21 -10.87
N VAL A 537 9.96 -8.91 -11.17
CA VAL A 537 10.65 -8.89 -12.47
C VAL A 537 10.98 -10.32 -12.92
N THR A 538 10.10 -10.92 -13.71
CA THR A 538 10.29 -12.24 -14.34
C THR A 538 10.60 -12.15 -15.83
N GLN A 539 10.10 -11.12 -16.51
CA GLN A 539 10.30 -10.91 -17.95
C GLN A 539 11.68 -10.33 -18.29
N ARG A 540 12.12 -10.56 -19.53
CA ARG A 540 13.35 -9.96 -20.09
C ARG A 540 13.13 -8.48 -20.40
N GLY A 541 14.19 -7.69 -20.28
CA GLY A 541 14.17 -6.25 -20.54
C GLY A 541 14.80 -5.46 -19.40
N GLN A 542 14.38 -4.20 -19.25
CA GLN A 542 14.84 -3.29 -18.22
C GLN A 542 13.64 -2.56 -17.59
N THR A 543 13.61 -2.50 -16.26
CA THR A 543 12.53 -1.88 -15.48
C THR A 543 13.11 -1.08 -14.31
N THR A 544 12.60 0.14 -14.09
CA THR A 544 13.02 1.01 -12.99
C THR A 544 12.00 0.97 -11.87
N HIS A 545 12.48 0.66 -10.67
CA HIS A 545 11.71 0.47 -9.46
C HIS A 545 12.08 1.54 -8.43
N TYR A 546 11.18 1.78 -7.49
CA TYR A 546 11.33 2.81 -6.48
C TYR A 546 11.02 2.21 -5.11
N LEU A 547 11.96 2.28 -4.18
CA LEU A 547 11.92 1.56 -2.92
C LEU A 547 11.86 2.55 -1.75
N SER A 548 10.83 2.43 -0.93
CA SER A 548 10.72 3.14 0.36
C SER A 548 11.29 2.28 1.50
N PRO A 549 11.69 2.88 2.65
CA PRO A 549 12.43 2.17 3.69
C PRO A 549 11.66 0.97 4.26
N VAL A 550 12.31 -0.18 4.47
CA VAL A 550 11.64 -1.37 5.04
C VAL A 550 11.23 -1.17 6.51
N GLU A 551 11.84 -0.21 7.19
CA GLU A 551 11.59 0.12 8.60
C GLU A 551 10.33 0.96 8.82
N THR A 552 9.68 1.47 7.77
CA THR A 552 8.53 2.41 7.86
C THR A 552 7.28 1.91 7.12
N PRO A 553 6.05 2.31 7.50
CA PRO A 553 4.83 1.80 6.86
C PRO A 553 4.59 2.32 5.43
N GLY A 554 3.94 1.51 4.59
CA GLY A 554 3.36 1.91 3.30
C GLY A 554 4.34 2.08 2.12
N GLY A 555 3.81 2.10 0.89
CA GLY A 555 4.59 2.17 -0.35
C GLY A 555 5.37 0.89 -0.71
N THR A 556 5.96 0.84 -1.91
CA THR A 556 6.81 -0.28 -2.35
C THR A 556 8.02 -0.46 -1.43
N LYS A 557 8.29 -1.71 -1.00
CA LYS A 557 9.36 -2.06 -0.04
C LYS A 557 10.52 -2.86 -0.65
N MET A 558 10.27 -3.61 -1.71
CA MET A 558 11.29 -4.38 -2.41
C MET A 558 10.93 -4.62 -3.86
N VAL A 559 11.97 -4.84 -4.67
CA VAL A 559 11.85 -5.51 -5.97
C VAL A 559 12.39 -6.94 -5.86
N VAL A 560 11.66 -7.89 -6.44
CA VAL A 560 11.91 -9.33 -6.40
C VAL A 560 12.18 -9.83 -7.81
N ILE A 561 13.28 -10.57 -7.96
CA ILE A 561 13.77 -11.12 -9.24
C ILE A 561 13.89 -12.65 -9.09
N PRO A 562 12.82 -13.42 -9.37
CA PRO A 562 12.86 -14.89 -9.32
C PRO A 562 13.76 -15.46 -10.40
N VAL A 563 14.65 -16.37 -10.05
CA VAL A 563 15.64 -16.96 -10.99
C VAL A 563 15.57 -18.48 -11.05
N SER A 564 14.87 -19.14 -10.11
CA SER A 564 14.45 -20.54 -10.20
C SER A 564 13.11 -20.74 -9.49
N SER A 565 12.57 -21.98 -9.51
CA SER A 565 11.40 -22.34 -8.71
C SER A 565 11.63 -22.28 -7.19
N SER A 566 12.88 -22.20 -6.72
CA SER A 566 13.22 -22.13 -5.30
C SER A 566 14.02 -20.89 -4.90
N MET A 567 14.52 -20.10 -5.85
CA MET A 567 15.49 -19.02 -5.59
C MET A 567 15.11 -17.71 -6.26
N ALA A 568 15.25 -16.61 -5.50
CA ALA A 568 15.06 -15.24 -5.98
C ALA A 568 16.16 -14.32 -5.45
N TYR A 569 16.44 -13.25 -6.19
CA TYR A 569 17.16 -12.07 -5.70
C TYR A 569 16.15 -11.01 -5.25
N VAL A 570 16.51 -10.24 -4.22
CA VAL A 570 15.69 -9.20 -3.64
C VAL A 570 16.55 -7.97 -3.39
N ALA A 571 16.03 -6.79 -3.70
CA ALA A 571 16.61 -5.51 -3.29
C ALA A 571 15.59 -4.73 -2.45
N GLU A 572 16.01 -4.29 -1.26
CA GLU A 572 15.20 -3.48 -0.33
C GLU A 572 15.98 -2.25 0.15
N PHE A 573 15.28 -1.17 0.50
CA PHE A 573 15.92 0.04 1.02
C PHE A 573 16.00 0.00 2.56
N ARG A 574 17.21 0.11 3.11
CA ARG A 574 17.51 0.08 4.55
C ARG A 574 17.95 1.44 5.06
N THR A 575 17.43 1.83 6.22
CA THR A 575 17.65 3.14 6.83
C THR A 575 17.83 3.06 8.35
N LYS A 576 18.30 4.16 8.95
CA LYS A 576 18.41 4.30 10.41
C LYS A 576 17.08 4.75 11.02
N GLN A 577 16.00 4.03 10.70
CA GLN A 577 14.62 4.29 11.15
C GLN A 577 14.03 3.06 11.86
N GLY A 578 12.87 3.21 12.49
CA GLY A 578 12.15 2.11 13.15
C GLY A 578 13.03 1.30 14.09
N ASN A 579 13.01 -0.03 13.94
CA ASN A 579 13.82 -0.96 14.76
C ASN A 579 15.35 -0.86 14.54
N ASN A 580 15.79 -0.16 13.49
CA ASN A 580 17.20 0.05 13.15
C ASN A 580 17.75 1.39 13.70
N ALA A 581 16.89 2.27 14.21
CA ALA A 581 17.22 3.66 14.54
C ALA A 581 18.37 3.84 15.56
N GLU A 582 18.47 2.97 16.57
CA GLU A 582 19.56 3.07 17.55
C GLU A 582 20.89 2.50 17.00
N ARG A 583 20.83 1.32 16.37
CA ARG A 583 21.98 0.42 16.22
C ARG A 583 22.61 0.39 14.82
N ALA A 584 21.93 0.89 13.79
CA ALA A 584 22.42 0.77 12.42
C ALA A 584 23.75 1.53 12.19
N THR A 585 24.67 0.89 11.48
CA THR A 585 26.00 1.41 11.11
C THR A 585 26.18 1.58 9.60
N ASP A 586 25.22 1.11 8.80
CA ASP A 586 25.21 1.17 7.34
C ASP A 586 23.75 1.30 6.85
N TRP A 587 23.53 1.84 5.66
CA TRP A 587 22.22 2.18 5.09
C TRP A 587 22.31 2.39 3.58
N GLY A 588 21.22 2.19 2.84
CA GLY A 588 21.21 2.18 1.36
C GLY A 588 20.42 0.99 0.83
N VAL A 589 20.65 0.61 -0.43
CA VAL A 589 19.98 -0.57 -1.01
C VAL A 589 20.71 -1.84 -0.57
N LEU A 590 20.02 -2.69 0.18
CA LEU A 590 20.51 -4.01 0.56
C LEU A 590 20.04 -5.03 -0.46
N ILE A 591 20.98 -5.74 -1.08
CA ILE A 591 20.70 -6.80 -2.06
C ILE A 591 21.02 -8.16 -1.43
N TYR A 592 20.12 -9.12 -1.55
CA TYR A 592 20.29 -10.48 -1.04
C TYR A 592 19.64 -11.50 -1.96
N ARG A 593 20.07 -12.77 -1.87
CA ARG A 593 19.32 -13.91 -2.41
C ARG A 593 18.56 -14.62 -1.30
N VAL A 594 17.48 -15.30 -1.68
CA VAL A 594 16.73 -16.26 -0.86
C VAL A 594 16.63 -17.58 -1.60
N ASP A 595 16.81 -18.71 -0.90
CA ASP A 595 16.62 -20.07 -1.44
C ASP A 595 15.72 -20.90 -0.52
N SER A 596 14.49 -21.09 -0.94
CA SER A 596 13.46 -21.88 -0.25
C SER A 596 13.73 -23.39 -0.26
N SER A 597 14.70 -23.88 -1.04
CA SER A 597 15.07 -25.32 -1.04
C SER A 597 15.93 -25.73 0.16
N VAL A 598 16.41 -24.77 0.95
CA VAL A 598 17.29 -25.00 2.12
C VAL A 598 16.49 -24.88 3.42
N SER A 599 16.24 -26.02 4.09
CA SER A 599 15.85 -26.05 5.50
C SER A 599 17.08 -25.93 6.41
N TYR A 600 16.96 -25.15 7.48
CA TYR A 600 18.02 -24.91 8.48
C TYR A 600 19.30 -24.24 7.97
N SER A 601 20.13 -23.82 8.92
CA SER A 601 21.48 -23.24 8.79
C SER A 601 22.55 -24.22 8.25
N TYR A 602 22.12 -25.29 7.56
CA TYR A 602 22.93 -26.41 7.09
C TYR A 602 22.62 -26.73 5.62
N GLY A 603 23.25 -26.01 4.69
CA GLY A 603 23.56 -26.59 3.40
C GLY A 603 24.74 -27.54 3.55
N PRO A 604 24.61 -28.87 3.33
CA PRO A 604 25.75 -29.77 3.39
C PRO A 604 26.81 -29.33 2.38
N VAL A 605 28.08 -29.63 2.66
CA VAL A 605 29.18 -29.43 1.70
C VAL A 605 28.89 -30.28 0.46
N THR A 606 28.37 -29.66 -0.59
CA THR A 606 28.09 -30.30 -1.88
C THR A 606 29.39 -30.64 -2.60
N ALA A 607 29.31 -31.44 -3.67
CA ALA A 607 30.50 -31.96 -4.38
C ALA A 607 31.36 -30.86 -5.07
N ASP A 608 30.90 -29.61 -5.05
CA ASP A 608 31.54 -28.38 -5.51
C ASP A 608 32.14 -27.52 -4.37
N ASN A 609 32.07 -27.99 -3.12
CA ASN A 609 32.58 -27.33 -1.92
C ASN A 609 31.95 -25.96 -1.56
N VAL A 610 30.75 -25.64 -2.08
CA VAL A 610 30.04 -24.38 -1.73
C VAL A 610 28.84 -24.67 -0.82
N PRO A 611 28.91 -24.37 0.51
CA PRO A 611 27.76 -24.48 1.40
C PRO A 611 26.57 -23.65 0.91
N LYS A 612 25.37 -24.23 1.01
CA LYS A 612 24.11 -23.54 0.70
C LYS A 612 23.51 -22.83 1.92
N ALA A 613 22.69 -21.82 1.66
CA ALA A 613 21.98 -21.07 2.68
C ALA A 613 20.64 -20.56 2.15
N CYS A 614 19.64 -20.56 3.02
CA CYS A 614 18.28 -20.10 2.74
C CYS A 614 18.18 -18.57 2.51
N ALA A 615 19.18 -17.80 2.97
CA ALA A 615 19.44 -16.45 2.51
C ALA A 615 20.95 -16.20 2.40
N GLN A 616 21.38 -15.29 1.51
CA GLN A 616 22.70 -14.66 1.57
C GLN A 616 22.63 -13.20 1.14
N VAL A 617 23.13 -12.29 2.00
CA VAL A 617 23.36 -10.89 1.66
C VAL A 617 24.52 -10.77 0.68
N ILE A 618 24.39 -9.92 -0.35
CA ILE A 618 25.49 -9.57 -1.24
C ILE A 618 26.08 -8.27 -0.73
N SER A 619 27.38 -8.28 -0.42
CA SER A 619 28.07 -7.09 0.06
C SER A 619 28.69 -6.34 -1.12
N ASN A 620 28.30 -5.07 -1.28
CA ASN A 620 28.89 -4.13 -2.22
C ASN A 620 30.43 -4.05 -2.10
N PHE A 621 30.97 -3.97 -0.88
CA PHE A 621 32.41 -3.98 -0.59
C PHE A 621 33.16 -5.19 -1.19
N TRP A 622 32.68 -6.41 -0.96
CA TRP A 622 33.28 -7.64 -1.51
C TRP A 622 33.00 -7.83 -3.01
N PHE A 623 31.83 -7.44 -3.51
CA PHE A 623 31.51 -7.48 -4.94
C PHE A 623 32.48 -6.60 -5.75
N LYS A 624 32.76 -5.38 -5.27
CA LYS A 624 33.79 -4.47 -5.81
C LYS A 624 35.23 -4.99 -5.73
N GLN A 625 35.48 -6.07 -4.97
CA GLN A 625 36.76 -6.79 -4.90
C GLN A 625 36.77 -8.08 -5.74
N GLY A 626 35.77 -8.30 -6.59
CA GLY A 626 35.72 -9.43 -7.53
C GLY A 626 35.00 -10.68 -7.00
N TYR A 627 34.30 -10.60 -5.85
CA TYR A 627 33.44 -11.69 -5.38
C TYR A 627 32.08 -11.65 -6.10
N THR A 628 32.09 -11.92 -7.41
CA THR A 628 30.93 -11.81 -8.31
C THR A 628 30.09 -13.09 -8.43
N ALA A 629 30.44 -14.15 -7.70
CA ALA A 629 29.73 -15.43 -7.68
C ALA A 629 29.55 -15.97 -6.24
N PRO A 630 28.61 -16.89 -6.00
CA PRO A 630 28.43 -17.52 -4.69
C PRO A 630 29.68 -18.29 -4.20
N PRO A 631 30.06 -18.17 -2.91
CA PRO A 631 29.58 -17.18 -1.94
C PRO A 631 30.20 -15.80 -2.24
N PHE A 632 29.37 -14.74 -2.22
CA PHE A 632 29.75 -13.37 -2.63
C PHE A 632 30.68 -12.63 -1.64
N ARG A 633 31.53 -13.36 -0.92
CA ARG A 633 32.54 -12.91 0.05
C ARG A 633 33.45 -14.09 0.47
N PRO A 634 34.69 -13.86 0.91
CA PRO A 634 35.58 -14.94 1.34
C PRO A 634 35.09 -15.61 2.64
N ILE A 635 35.07 -16.95 2.65
CA ILE A 635 34.76 -17.77 3.84
C ILE A 635 35.89 -17.61 4.87
N ASN A 636 35.64 -16.80 5.89
CA ASN A 636 36.55 -16.51 6.99
C ASN A 636 35.76 -16.06 8.22
N SER A 637 36.47 -15.78 9.32
CA SER A 637 35.85 -15.39 10.59
C SER A 637 35.42 -13.91 10.70
N SER A 638 35.60 -13.10 9.65
CA SER A 638 35.39 -11.63 9.73
C SER A 638 33.97 -11.20 9.33
N THR A 639 33.54 -10.03 9.83
CA THR A 639 32.35 -9.29 9.35
C THR A 639 32.70 -8.03 8.55
N SER A 640 34.01 -7.77 8.29
CA SER A 640 34.46 -6.67 7.44
C SER A 640 33.75 -6.65 6.09
N GLY A 641 33.29 -5.48 5.64
CA GLY A 641 32.53 -5.32 4.39
C GLY A 641 31.07 -5.77 4.46
N TYR A 642 30.66 -6.42 5.54
CA TYR A 642 29.34 -7.06 5.68
C TYR A 642 28.41 -6.27 6.60
N ASP A 643 28.94 -5.64 7.65
CA ASP A 643 28.22 -4.70 8.53
C ASP A 643 28.52 -3.22 8.21
N SER A 644 29.40 -2.97 7.23
CA SER A 644 29.80 -1.63 6.77
C SER A 644 30.26 -1.66 5.31
N GLY A 645 29.76 -0.74 4.50
CA GLY A 645 30.00 -0.74 3.04
C GLY A 645 29.32 -1.92 2.32
N CYS A 646 28.31 -2.50 2.94
CA CYS A 646 27.56 -3.65 2.44
C CYS A 646 26.43 -3.19 1.51
N CYS A 647 25.72 -2.10 1.87
CA CYS A 647 24.69 -1.50 1.04
C CYS A 647 25.25 -0.89 -0.25
N PHE A 648 24.46 -0.98 -1.33
CA PHE A 648 24.68 -0.34 -2.61
C PHE A 648 24.16 1.12 -2.56
N GLN A 649 24.95 2.04 -3.12
CA GLN A 649 24.67 3.48 -3.17
C GLN A 649 24.49 3.93 -4.63
N PRO A 650 23.99 5.15 -4.91
CA PRO A 650 23.86 5.68 -6.27
C PRO A 650 25.13 5.52 -7.11
N GLY A 651 24.98 4.92 -8.29
CA GLY A 651 26.07 4.57 -9.20
C GLY A 651 26.60 3.13 -9.05
N ASP A 652 26.21 2.39 -8.01
CA ASP A 652 26.63 1.00 -7.82
C ASP A 652 25.72 -0.01 -8.55
N SER A 653 26.28 -1.16 -8.92
CA SER A 653 25.53 -2.28 -9.52
C SER A 653 25.94 -3.62 -8.94
N PHE A 654 24.97 -4.49 -8.73
CA PHE A 654 25.16 -5.94 -8.63
C PHE A 654 24.85 -6.59 -9.98
N THR A 655 25.62 -7.59 -10.39
CA THR A 655 25.37 -8.42 -11.58
C THR A 655 25.64 -9.89 -11.23
N ASP A 656 24.73 -10.77 -11.64
CA ASP A 656 24.94 -12.21 -11.65
C ASP A 656 24.84 -12.73 -13.09
N GLU A 657 26.00 -13.08 -13.65
CA GLU A 657 26.14 -13.59 -15.02
C GLU A 657 25.47 -14.97 -15.21
N GLN A 658 25.32 -15.77 -14.15
CA GLN A 658 24.71 -17.11 -14.24
C GLN A 658 23.23 -17.03 -14.60
N TYR A 659 22.53 -16.00 -14.12
CA TYR A 659 21.10 -15.78 -14.36
C TYR A 659 20.82 -14.59 -15.29
N GLY A 660 21.86 -13.90 -15.76
CA GLY A 660 21.76 -12.78 -16.68
C GLY A 660 21.05 -11.56 -16.07
N ILE A 661 21.20 -11.33 -14.77
CA ILE A 661 20.57 -10.21 -14.05
C ILE A 661 21.57 -9.12 -13.67
N THR A 662 21.12 -7.88 -13.72
CA THR A 662 21.80 -6.70 -13.14
C THR A 662 20.80 -5.89 -12.33
N ILE A 663 21.22 -5.42 -11.16
CA ILE A 663 20.48 -4.52 -10.27
C ILE A 663 21.36 -3.29 -10.06
N HIS A 664 21.00 -2.17 -10.69
CA HIS A 664 21.69 -0.89 -10.55
C HIS A 664 20.94 0.02 -9.57
N VAL A 665 21.65 0.75 -8.72
CA VAL A 665 21.07 1.82 -7.90
C VAL A 665 21.30 3.14 -8.62
N ASP A 666 20.23 3.68 -9.22
CA ASP A 666 20.31 4.89 -10.04
C ASP A 666 20.51 6.15 -9.17
N ASP A 667 19.71 6.28 -8.12
CA ASP A 667 19.72 7.43 -7.19
C ASP A 667 19.10 7.05 -5.83
N ILE A 668 19.32 7.87 -4.80
CA ILE A 668 18.56 7.85 -3.54
C ILE A 668 18.26 9.30 -3.17
N SER A 669 17.00 9.63 -2.88
CA SER A 669 16.64 11.01 -2.55
C SER A 669 17.40 11.52 -1.34
N ASN A 670 17.79 12.81 -1.39
CA ASN A 670 18.64 13.46 -0.40
C ASN A 670 20.01 12.77 -0.16
N TYR A 671 20.50 11.95 -1.10
CA TYR A 671 21.84 11.37 -1.04
C TYR A 671 22.93 12.44 -0.94
N ASN A 672 23.85 12.22 0.00
CA ASN A 672 25.05 13.01 0.17
C ASN A 672 26.18 12.07 0.60
N ALA A 673 27.07 11.75 -0.34
CA ALA A 673 28.20 10.83 -0.18
C ALA A 673 29.20 11.20 0.93
N TYR A 674 29.07 12.39 1.54
CA TYR A 674 29.97 12.88 2.60
C TYR A 674 29.35 12.82 4.01
N SER A 675 28.11 12.37 4.17
CA SER A 675 27.44 12.31 5.49
C SER A 675 27.56 10.95 6.17
N THR A 676 28.01 10.96 7.42
CA THR A 676 28.21 9.76 8.25
C THR A 676 27.10 9.51 9.27
N ASN A 677 26.01 10.30 9.24
CA ASN A 677 25.03 10.36 10.34
C ASN A 677 23.62 9.84 9.98
N GLY A 678 23.48 8.98 8.97
CA GLY A 678 22.20 8.38 8.59
C GLY A 678 21.20 9.39 8.02
N LEU A 679 21.49 9.93 6.84
CA LEU A 679 20.67 10.95 6.14
C LEU A 679 19.19 10.57 5.97
N TYR A 680 18.94 9.30 5.67
CA TYR A 680 17.67 8.87 5.08
C TYR A 680 16.52 8.86 6.10
N THR A 681 15.47 9.59 5.75
CA THR A 681 14.22 9.73 6.50
C THR A 681 13.20 8.68 6.07
N ALA A 682 12.06 8.63 6.77
CA ALA A 682 10.91 7.82 6.38
C ALA A 682 10.32 8.16 4.99
N ASN A 683 10.64 9.35 4.45
CA ASN A 683 10.10 9.88 3.20
C ASN A 683 11.04 9.69 2.00
N ASP A 684 12.25 9.17 2.22
CA ASP A 684 13.26 9.01 1.18
C ASP A 684 13.05 7.75 0.34
N VAL A 685 13.56 7.76 -0.88
CA VAL A 685 13.29 6.76 -1.92
C VAL A 685 14.58 6.40 -2.63
N ALA A 686 14.90 5.11 -2.68
CA ALA A 686 15.93 4.58 -3.57
C ALA A 686 15.34 4.24 -4.94
N ILE A 687 16.02 4.62 -6.01
CA ILE A 687 15.66 4.29 -7.39
C ILE A 687 16.58 3.15 -7.86
N VAL A 688 16.00 2.07 -8.36
CA VAL A 688 16.69 0.82 -8.67
C VAL A 688 16.25 0.29 -10.03
N THR A 689 17.16 0.27 -11.01
CA THR A 689 16.92 -0.29 -12.33
C THR A 689 17.39 -1.74 -12.40
N VAL A 690 16.44 -2.64 -12.63
CA VAL A 690 16.67 -4.07 -12.85
C VAL A 690 16.76 -4.32 -14.35
N THR A 691 17.76 -5.09 -14.78
CA THR A 691 17.90 -5.57 -16.16
C THR A 691 18.00 -7.09 -16.16
N ARG A 692 17.26 -7.74 -17.08
CA ARG A 692 17.20 -9.20 -17.23
C ARG A 692 17.37 -9.59 -18.71
N ASN A 693 18.46 -10.29 -19.00
CA ASN A 693 18.95 -10.57 -20.36
C ASN A 693 18.32 -11.79 -21.04
#